data_AF-A0A9D1K284-F1
#
_entry.id   AF-A0A9D1K284-F1
#
_cell.length_a   1.000
_cell.length_b   1.000
_cell.length_c   1.000
_cell.angle_alpha   90.00
_cell.angle_beta   90.00
_cell.angle_gamma   90.00
#
_symmetry.space_group_name_H-M   'P 1'
#
loop_
_entity.id
_entity.type
_entity.pdbx_description
1 polymer ?
#
loop_
_entity_poly.entity_id
_entity_poly.type
_entity_poly.pdbx_seq_one_letter_code
_entity_poly.pdbx_strand_id
1 'polypeptide(L)'
;MKRRRILLSLALVLVAAIGTLTVLVRAVWNEEEAVHVTPSEIEDSTLVIGTHLIHLSALTDELYEIASDSAEESGQGEIYYKSELSGGTWFNITTASSLEDITTGGTPVQDSVIAELFFTHHTKSDGVTYDLRTGQPVNPYDIVDPYDIESLEELMPLKNQYEIIKELQGESQAGKDKVARIEEILSTEVKNDTTNECDTNLAALQRYCDVLSQNNAPAEQISEVQSVMSAVDATRRAEVFTTLETVLNEYAQELSSIQDTTTTTEGQDGEEGTTETQEGRAPDTELQSAVNDSLSNVQSSLVEQQGKMLAEGTTVMSALRYEYSQQLITSAQAGNDAACDTAVASLIHLTNISSSIVADKEGELALLNDTVVPRAEQAYRDGLRAGVSTDYVQAAASNSSSALLNNLISTNASTVNTYRNELESYLTAVVLRLSNSEGMDYLNQRLEDAQNFYNDVPNDDFSESVRETVDSHIEFLTNKLRELELAAGGNELDQLIAEKQSLQTDYMAALDNNDLTEAKAIEEQISALDDQIAQQQAAQADELNAAQSKLSDLEEQLANAEAGSSEAADLEKQIAAQKAEISALESNMSDGSLGELVATLKAECLSIIGNSSSGDPERTTLKNDIDTLVSLLDQNVKLVFPALQEIHEAMTTERDLNGDSSYGDEITTVEEAILGSKALYDAALSGSLSADQLQEIADAFLAGEGGLLDAGETDLSSLSDWEKNCVYLLALQRYYDATQGSAALQLLGSVSQQQVNLGSPLVFVQAQDPSMEYLPVKTAAQAAGLRYVWNQNKSQGTLAKGSLYYTFAAYSDLVQKGKDEESYERMTKAARLENGTLYLPEDYTLSAFSVEAQYLSATSYGVVVREDLSLLADELCSRFLAA
;
A
#
# COMPACT_ATOMS: atom_id res chain seq x y z
N MET A 1 74.26 -5.53 26.27
CA MET A 1 74.90 -6.81 26.66
C MET A 1 74.36 -7.93 25.77
N LYS A 2 75.25 -8.78 25.23
CA LYS A 2 75.05 -10.07 24.49
C LYS A 2 74.13 -10.02 23.23
N ARG A 3 74.60 -9.95 21.97
CA ARG A 3 75.39 -10.86 21.08
C ARG A 3 74.79 -12.25 20.79
N ARG A 4 74.31 -12.50 19.54
CA ARG A 4 74.82 -13.44 18.47
C ARG A 4 73.73 -13.70 17.38
N ARG A 5 73.96 -13.34 16.10
CA ARG A 5 74.47 -14.12 14.92
C ARG A 5 73.38 -14.98 14.22
N ILE A 6 72.91 -14.65 12.99
CA ILE A 6 73.46 -14.87 11.62
C ILE A 6 73.20 -16.28 11.05
N LEU A 7 72.47 -16.37 9.92
CA LEU A 7 72.66 -17.12 8.64
C LEU A 7 71.28 -17.45 7.98
N LEU A 8 70.93 -16.84 6.83
CA LEU A 8 70.90 -17.40 5.44
C LEU A 8 69.82 -18.51 5.26
N SER A 9 68.93 -18.53 4.25
CA SER A 9 69.07 -18.24 2.80
C SER A 9 67.76 -18.49 2.01
N LEU A 10 67.60 -17.83 0.83
CA LEU A 10 66.79 -18.14 -0.38
C LEU A 10 65.24 -18.18 -0.26
N ALA A 11 64.40 -17.61 -1.14
CA ALA A 11 64.45 -17.29 -2.58
C ALA A 11 63.71 -15.94 -2.86
N LEU A 12 64.20 -14.98 -3.66
CA LEU A 12 64.30 -14.86 -5.15
C LEU A 12 62.93 -14.79 -5.86
N VAL A 13 62.35 -13.59 -6.06
CA VAL A 13 62.38 -12.72 -7.28
C VAL A 13 61.31 -13.10 -8.32
N LEU A 14 60.61 -12.05 -8.82
CA LEU A 14 59.66 -11.93 -9.96
C LEU A 14 58.15 -11.88 -9.63
N VAL A 15 57.70 -10.77 -9.05
CA VAL A 15 56.40 -10.16 -9.38
C VAL A 15 56.60 -8.64 -9.40
N ALA A 16 57.09 -8.14 -10.54
CA ALA A 16 57.06 -6.74 -10.91
C ALA A 16 56.84 -6.69 -12.43
N ALA A 17 55.80 -5.97 -12.85
CA ALA A 17 55.37 -5.69 -14.23
C ALA A 17 54.69 -6.83 -15.01
N ILE A 18 53.38 -7.02 -14.76
CA ILE A 18 52.33 -6.89 -15.79
C ILE A 18 51.16 -6.20 -15.11
N GLY A 19 51.04 -4.89 -15.30
CA GLY A 19 49.78 -4.21 -15.10
C GLY A 19 48.93 -4.49 -16.33
N THR A 20 47.93 -5.35 -16.20
CA THR A 20 46.75 -5.26 -17.03
C THR A 20 45.88 -4.19 -16.40
N LEU A 21 45.86 -3.00 -17.00
CA LEU A 21 44.67 -2.16 -16.94
C LEU A 21 43.51 -3.07 -17.33
N THR A 22 42.67 -3.47 -16.37
CA THR A 22 41.29 -3.76 -16.70
C THR A 22 40.71 -2.41 -17.06
N VAL A 23 40.72 -2.08 -18.36
CA VAL A 23 39.89 -1.00 -18.88
C VAL A 23 38.46 -1.47 -18.66
N LEU A 24 37.88 -1.10 -17.53
CA LEU A 24 36.43 -1.05 -17.39
C LEU A 24 35.97 -0.02 -18.43
N VAL A 25 35.44 -0.50 -19.55
CA VAL A 25 34.69 0.37 -20.46
C VAL A 25 33.36 0.64 -19.75
N ARG A 26 33.34 1.62 -18.85
CA ARG A 26 32.13 2.45 -18.77
C ARG A 26 32.07 3.19 -20.11
N ALA A 27 30.88 3.33 -20.69
CA ALA A 27 30.70 4.32 -21.74
C ALA A 27 31.24 5.64 -21.18
N VAL A 28 32.38 6.10 -21.70
CA VAL A 28 32.93 7.40 -21.33
C VAL A 28 31.99 8.38 -21.99
N TRP A 29 31.21 9.08 -21.19
CA TRP A 29 30.29 10.12 -21.67
C TRP A 29 31.02 11.05 -22.66
N ASN A 30 30.42 11.21 -23.83
CA ASN A 30 31.05 11.89 -24.96
C ASN A 30 30.69 13.38 -24.96
N GLU A 31 31.63 14.24 -24.54
CA GLU A 31 31.39 15.69 -24.49
C GLU A 31 31.05 16.30 -25.86
N GLU A 32 31.44 15.65 -26.97
CA GLU A 32 31.12 16.12 -28.34
C GLU A 32 29.62 16.01 -28.66
N GLU A 33 28.85 15.27 -27.85
CA GLU A 33 27.41 15.09 -27.99
C GLU A 33 26.58 16.05 -27.13
N ALA A 34 27.22 17.02 -26.47
CA ALA A 34 26.55 18.02 -25.66
C ALA A 34 26.96 19.46 -26.03
N VAL A 35 26.19 20.43 -25.53
CA VAL A 35 26.44 21.87 -25.71
C VAL A 35 26.42 22.59 -24.37
N HIS A 36 27.05 23.77 -24.33
CA HIS A 36 26.88 24.71 -23.23
C HIS A 36 25.73 25.68 -23.54
N VAL A 37 25.02 26.11 -22.50
CA VAL A 37 23.89 27.04 -22.61
C VAL A 37 24.23 28.42 -22.05
N THR A 38 23.44 29.42 -22.40
CA THR A 38 23.46 30.74 -21.75
C THR A 38 22.47 30.74 -20.58
N PRO A 39 22.91 30.70 -19.30
CA PRO A 39 22.00 30.47 -18.16
C PRO A 39 20.95 31.56 -17.95
N SER A 40 21.24 32.78 -18.40
CA SER A 40 20.31 33.91 -18.33
C SER A 40 19.19 33.86 -19.38
N GLU A 41 19.35 33.06 -20.44
CA GLU A 41 18.34 32.84 -21.49
C GLU A 41 17.39 31.66 -21.16
N ILE A 42 17.75 30.85 -20.17
CA ILE A 42 16.88 29.78 -19.65
C ILE A 42 15.73 30.42 -18.86
N GLU A 43 14.53 29.86 -18.98
CA GLU A 43 13.35 30.34 -18.26
C GLU A 43 13.44 30.03 -16.76
N ASP A 44 12.77 30.86 -15.95
CA ASP A 44 12.66 30.60 -14.51
C ASP A 44 11.86 29.31 -14.26
N SER A 45 11.95 28.77 -13.05
CA SER A 45 11.36 27.47 -12.68
C SER A 45 11.90 26.27 -13.49
N THR A 46 13.18 26.36 -13.91
CA THR A 46 13.88 25.27 -14.62
C THR A 46 14.81 24.50 -13.70
N LEU A 47 14.73 23.17 -13.77
CA LEU A 47 15.65 22.22 -13.13
C LEU A 47 16.79 21.85 -14.09
N VAL A 48 17.98 21.69 -13.52
CA VAL A 48 19.12 21.02 -14.16
C VAL A 48 19.31 19.69 -13.44
N ILE A 49 19.17 18.59 -14.17
CA ILE A 49 19.43 17.23 -13.70
C ILE A 49 20.28 16.55 -14.77
N GLY A 50 21.51 16.15 -14.41
CA GLY A 50 22.44 15.56 -15.36
C GLY A 50 22.70 16.47 -16.57
N THR A 51 22.45 15.96 -17.77
CA THR A 51 22.60 16.72 -19.02
C THR A 51 21.30 17.37 -19.53
N HIS A 52 20.25 17.43 -18.69
CA HIS A 52 18.94 17.91 -19.05
C HIS A 52 18.56 19.22 -18.33
N LEU A 53 17.89 20.10 -19.07
CA LEU A 53 17.15 21.25 -18.54
C LEU A 53 15.66 20.94 -18.62
N ILE A 54 14.94 21.00 -17.50
CA ILE A 54 13.51 20.64 -17.46
C ILE A 54 12.74 21.72 -16.72
N HIS A 55 11.82 22.39 -17.40
CA HIS A 55 10.88 23.30 -16.74
C HIS A 55 9.97 22.51 -15.79
N LEU A 56 9.77 23.00 -14.56
CA LEU A 56 9.08 22.27 -13.49
C LEU A 56 7.65 21.86 -13.87
N SER A 57 6.95 22.68 -14.65
CA SER A 57 5.58 22.36 -15.12
C SER A 57 5.52 21.26 -16.18
N ALA A 58 6.65 20.89 -16.76
CA ALA A 58 6.79 19.87 -17.80
C ALA A 58 7.56 18.64 -17.30
N LEU A 59 7.89 18.57 -16.00
CA LEU A 59 8.55 17.43 -15.40
C LEU A 59 7.57 16.25 -15.34
N THR A 60 7.97 15.15 -15.97
CA THR A 60 7.31 13.84 -15.90
C THR A 60 8.24 12.84 -15.26
N ASP A 61 7.72 11.74 -14.70
CA ASP A 61 8.55 10.65 -14.16
C ASP A 61 9.56 10.13 -15.19
N GLU A 62 9.15 9.96 -16.46
CA GLU A 62 10.04 9.51 -17.54
C GLU A 62 11.21 10.48 -17.79
N LEU A 63 10.91 11.77 -17.98
CA LEU A 63 11.94 12.81 -18.14
C LEU A 63 12.87 12.91 -16.92
N TYR A 64 12.35 12.64 -15.72
CA TYR A 64 13.17 12.57 -14.52
C TYR A 64 14.12 11.36 -14.55
N GLU A 65 13.63 10.17 -14.89
CA GLU A 65 14.45 8.95 -15.05
C GLU A 65 15.56 9.18 -16.09
N ILE A 66 15.21 9.60 -17.31
CA ILE A 66 16.19 9.89 -18.39
C ILE A 66 17.24 10.93 -17.93
N ALA A 67 16.81 11.99 -17.24
CA ALA A 67 17.71 13.02 -16.77
C ALA A 67 18.64 12.52 -15.66
N SER A 68 18.12 11.71 -14.73
CA SER A 68 18.86 11.09 -13.65
C SER A 68 19.93 10.13 -14.17
N ASP A 69 19.59 9.27 -15.14
CA ASP A 69 20.54 8.35 -15.77
C ASP A 69 21.67 9.12 -16.45
N SER A 70 21.32 10.20 -17.15
CA SER A 70 22.32 11.08 -17.77
C SER A 70 23.25 11.75 -16.75
N ALA A 71 22.82 11.92 -15.49
CA ALA A 71 23.64 12.46 -14.42
C ALA A 71 24.71 11.45 -13.96
N GLU A 72 24.36 10.17 -13.89
CA GLU A 72 25.31 9.11 -13.56
C GLU A 72 26.33 8.90 -14.69
N GLU A 73 25.88 8.91 -15.95
CA GLU A 73 26.74 8.76 -17.12
C GLU A 73 27.75 9.92 -17.28
N SER A 74 27.25 11.17 -17.20
CA SER A 74 28.08 12.38 -17.36
C SER A 74 28.89 12.73 -16.12
N GLY A 75 28.56 12.17 -14.96
CA GLY A 75 29.09 12.57 -13.67
C GLY A 75 28.58 13.93 -13.16
N GLN A 76 27.55 14.50 -13.79
CA GLN A 76 26.90 15.75 -13.36
C GLN A 76 25.79 15.48 -12.31
N GLY A 77 26.18 14.95 -11.14
CA GLY A 77 25.25 14.52 -10.08
C GLY A 77 24.64 15.64 -9.22
N GLU A 78 25.03 16.89 -9.43
CA GLU A 78 24.47 18.04 -8.70
C GLU A 78 23.20 18.55 -9.39
N ILE A 79 22.14 18.78 -8.61
CA ILE A 79 20.87 19.29 -9.12
C ILE A 79 20.80 20.80 -8.88
N TYR A 80 20.44 21.55 -9.92
CA TYR A 80 20.25 23.00 -9.81
C TYR A 80 18.83 23.43 -10.15
N TYR A 81 18.36 24.50 -9.53
CA TYR A 81 17.04 25.07 -9.78
C TYR A 81 17.11 26.58 -9.99
N LYS A 82 16.47 27.07 -11.05
CA LYS A 82 16.33 28.51 -11.30
C LYS A 82 15.08 29.04 -10.63
N SER A 83 15.24 29.69 -9.48
CA SER A 83 14.11 30.10 -8.64
C SER A 83 13.44 31.37 -9.13
N GLU A 84 12.14 31.26 -9.44
CA GLU A 84 11.24 32.38 -9.71
C GLU A 84 11.03 33.27 -8.47
N LEU A 85 11.10 32.68 -7.27
CA LEU A 85 10.96 33.39 -5.99
C LEU A 85 12.16 34.31 -5.70
N SER A 86 13.30 34.04 -6.35
CA SER A 86 14.55 34.79 -6.18
C SER A 86 14.95 35.56 -7.45
N GLY A 87 13.97 35.90 -8.30
CA GLY A 87 14.19 36.71 -9.50
C GLY A 87 15.10 36.05 -10.54
N GLY A 88 15.02 34.73 -10.69
CA GLY A 88 15.78 33.96 -11.67
C GLY A 88 17.19 33.57 -11.22
N THR A 89 17.45 33.56 -9.90
CA THR A 89 18.73 33.11 -9.34
C THR A 89 18.80 31.58 -9.32
N TRP A 90 19.94 31.01 -9.72
CA TRP A 90 20.20 29.57 -9.63
C TRP A 90 20.57 29.15 -8.22
N PHE A 91 20.04 28.01 -7.76
CA PHE A 91 20.35 27.38 -6.48
C PHE A 91 20.82 25.95 -6.71
N ASN A 92 21.82 25.49 -5.95
CA ASN A 92 22.08 24.07 -5.82
C ASN A 92 21.06 23.49 -4.83
N ILE A 93 20.28 22.52 -5.30
CA ILE A 93 19.20 21.89 -4.54
C ILE A 93 19.43 20.39 -4.30
N THR A 94 20.64 19.89 -4.52
CA THR A 94 21.00 18.47 -4.35
C THR A 94 20.60 17.92 -2.99
N THR A 95 20.63 18.75 -1.95
CA THR A 95 20.24 18.39 -0.58
C THR A 95 19.12 19.28 -0.02
N ALA A 96 18.34 19.95 -0.87
CA ALA A 96 17.29 20.86 -0.42
C ALA A 96 16.17 20.08 0.30
N SER A 97 15.65 20.65 1.38
CA SER A 97 14.60 20.05 2.21
C SER A 97 13.42 20.99 2.46
N SER A 98 13.53 22.25 2.07
CA SER A 98 12.51 23.26 2.31
C SER A 98 12.47 24.34 1.22
N LEU A 99 11.37 25.11 1.19
CA LEU A 99 11.24 26.26 0.30
C LEU A 99 12.26 27.37 0.61
N GLU A 100 12.81 27.42 1.83
CA GLU A 100 13.85 28.39 2.20
C GLU A 100 15.13 28.15 1.39
N ASP A 101 15.40 26.90 1.01
CA ASP A 101 16.58 26.46 0.25
C ASP A 101 16.62 26.96 -1.21
N ILE A 102 15.49 27.51 -1.72
CA ILE A 102 15.38 28.13 -3.04
C ILE A 102 15.15 29.65 -2.97
N THR A 103 15.34 30.24 -1.78
CA THR A 103 15.22 31.67 -1.52
C THR A 103 16.51 32.22 -0.88
N THR A 104 16.43 33.25 -0.03
CA THR A 104 17.64 33.85 0.59
C THR A 104 18.40 32.93 1.54
N GLY A 105 17.80 31.82 1.99
CA GLY A 105 18.44 30.84 2.86
C GLY A 105 19.16 29.69 2.13
N GLY A 106 18.98 29.57 0.81
CA GLY A 106 19.57 28.52 -0.02
C GLY A 106 21.04 28.70 -0.35
N THR A 107 21.56 27.81 -1.20
CA THR A 107 22.93 27.87 -1.75
C THR A 107 22.89 28.46 -3.17
N PRO A 108 22.97 29.80 -3.34
CA PRO A 108 22.94 30.40 -4.66
C PRO A 108 24.21 30.07 -5.45
N VAL A 109 24.03 29.88 -6.75
CA VAL A 109 25.05 29.46 -7.69
C VAL A 109 25.21 30.53 -8.77
N GLN A 110 26.45 30.79 -9.18
CA GLN A 110 26.73 31.76 -10.25
C GLN A 110 26.39 31.15 -11.61
N ASP A 111 25.88 31.98 -12.54
CA ASP A 111 25.66 31.57 -13.93
C ASP A 111 26.88 30.88 -14.55
N SER A 112 28.11 31.26 -14.18
CA SER A 112 29.32 30.60 -14.71
C SER A 112 29.37 29.10 -14.41
N VAL A 113 28.83 28.66 -13.26
CA VAL A 113 28.78 27.23 -12.93
C VAL A 113 27.82 26.50 -13.87
N ILE A 114 26.63 27.06 -14.10
CA ILE A 114 25.65 26.48 -15.03
C ILE A 114 26.17 26.51 -16.47
N ALA A 115 26.87 27.58 -16.87
CA ALA A 115 27.46 27.71 -18.20
C ALA A 115 28.63 26.73 -18.46
N GLU A 116 29.26 26.19 -17.41
CA GLU A 116 30.32 25.18 -17.50
C GLU A 116 29.77 23.75 -17.63
N LEU A 117 28.48 23.53 -17.30
CA LEU A 117 27.83 22.23 -17.45
C LEU A 117 27.51 21.93 -18.93
N PHE A 118 27.40 20.64 -19.21
CA PHE A 118 27.06 20.11 -20.52
C PHE A 118 25.60 19.68 -20.59
N PHE A 119 24.94 20.09 -21.67
CA PHE A 119 23.52 19.82 -21.89
C PHE A 119 23.26 19.19 -23.25
N THR A 120 22.38 18.20 -23.27
CA THR A 120 21.93 17.50 -24.48
C THR A 120 20.51 17.94 -24.85
N HIS A 121 19.64 18.14 -23.86
CA HIS A 121 18.22 18.42 -24.06
C HIS A 121 17.69 19.55 -23.17
N HIS A 122 16.63 20.19 -23.66
CA HIS A 122 15.85 21.16 -22.89
C HIS A 122 14.36 20.92 -23.11
N THR A 123 13.65 20.53 -22.06
CA THR A 123 12.18 20.51 -22.00
C THR A 123 11.68 21.83 -21.44
N LYS A 124 10.99 22.60 -22.26
CA LYS A 124 10.55 23.96 -21.92
C LYS A 124 9.18 23.97 -21.27
N SER A 125 8.73 25.16 -20.84
CA SER A 125 7.37 25.43 -20.33
C SER A 125 6.26 25.13 -21.34
N ASP A 126 6.56 25.00 -22.64
CA ASP A 126 5.62 24.53 -23.67
C ASP A 126 5.39 23.01 -23.64
N GLY A 127 6.12 22.27 -22.79
CA GLY A 127 6.04 20.82 -22.66
C GLY A 127 6.81 20.05 -23.72
N VAL A 128 7.53 20.74 -24.62
CA VAL A 128 8.28 20.11 -25.73
C VAL A 128 9.74 19.95 -25.36
N THR A 129 10.28 18.75 -25.59
CA THR A 129 11.71 18.46 -25.44
C THR A 129 12.45 18.75 -26.72
N TYR A 130 13.55 19.50 -26.63
CA TYR A 130 14.38 19.87 -27.77
C TYR A 130 15.79 19.29 -27.61
N ASP A 131 16.33 18.63 -28.64
CA ASP A 131 17.77 18.35 -28.73
C ASP A 131 18.49 19.70 -28.92
N LEU A 132 19.37 20.05 -27.98
CA LEU A 132 20.04 21.35 -27.94
C LEU A 132 21.14 21.50 -29.01
N ARG A 133 21.65 20.41 -29.58
CA ARG A 133 22.60 20.47 -30.70
C ARG A 133 21.90 20.84 -32.00
N THR A 134 20.72 20.26 -32.24
CA THR A 134 19.98 20.41 -33.49
C THR A 134 18.91 21.50 -33.43
N GLY A 135 18.47 21.85 -32.21
CA GLY A 135 17.34 22.73 -31.94
C GLY A 135 15.99 22.16 -32.39
N GLN A 136 15.93 20.88 -32.73
CA GLN A 136 14.70 20.23 -33.19
C GLN A 136 13.94 19.61 -32.01
N PRO A 137 12.59 19.61 -32.06
CA PRO A 137 11.79 18.86 -31.09
C PRO A 137 12.08 17.37 -31.24
N VAL A 138 12.20 16.69 -30.10
CA VAL A 138 12.40 15.24 -30.00
C VAL A 138 11.37 14.66 -29.05
N ASN A 139 10.94 13.44 -29.33
CA ASN A 139 10.11 12.67 -28.42
C ASN A 139 11.01 12.15 -27.28
N PRO A 140 10.68 12.39 -26.00
CA PRO A 140 11.46 11.89 -24.87
C PRO A 140 11.75 10.38 -24.93
N TYR A 141 10.79 9.58 -25.40
CA TYR A 141 10.93 8.12 -25.51
C TYR A 141 11.90 7.66 -26.60
N ASP A 142 12.33 8.56 -27.48
CA ASP A 142 13.28 8.28 -28.57
C ASP A 142 14.68 8.85 -28.26
N ILE A 143 14.91 9.43 -27.07
CA ILE A 143 16.24 9.90 -26.63
C ILE A 143 17.20 8.71 -26.50
N VAL A 144 16.72 7.62 -25.88
CA VAL A 144 17.43 6.33 -25.84
C VAL A 144 16.77 5.40 -26.84
N ASP A 145 17.40 5.22 -28.01
CA ASP A 145 16.87 4.40 -29.10
C ASP A 145 16.83 2.92 -28.71
N PRO A 146 15.63 2.31 -28.54
CA PRO A 146 15.53 0.91 -28.14
C PRO A 146 16.01 -0.06 -29.24
N TYR A 147 16.23 0.40 -30.47
CA TYR A 147 16.73 -0.41 -31.57
C TYR A 147 18.26 -0.43 -31.67
N ASP A 148 18.96 0.45 -30.94
CA ASP A 148 20.42 0.46 -30.88
C ASP A 148 20.95 -0.49 -29.80
N ILE A 149 20.99 -1.78 -30.14
CA ILE A 149 21.44 -2.85 -29.25
C ILE A 149 22.87 -2.60 -28.72
N GLU A 150 23.71 -1.94 -29.52
CA GLU A 150 25.09 -1.61 -29.13
C GLU A 150 25.17 -0.53 -28.05
N SER A 151 24.11 0.27 -27.84
CA SER A 151 24.06 1.26 -26.75
C SER A 151 23.36 0.76 -25.49
N LEU A 152 22.53 -0.28 -25.57
CA LEU A 152 21.81 -0.85 -24.40
C LEU A 152 22.73 -1.22 -23.22
N GLU A 153 22.41 -0.70 -22.04
CA GLU A 153 23.16 -0.91 -20.81
C GLU A 153 23.06 -2.37 -20.31
N GLU A 154 21.95 -3.04 -20.57
CA GLU A 154 21.71 -4.41 -20.12
C GLU A 154 22.75 -5.39 -20.69
N LEU A 155 23.31 -5.07 -21.87
CA LEU A 155 24.30 -5.87 -22.57
C LEU A 155 25.76 -5.50 -22.25
N MET A 156 25.99 -4.55 -21.33
CA MET A 156 27.34 -4.13 -20.94
C MET A 156 28.26 -5.26 -20.46
N PRO A 157 27.79 -6.25 -19.65
CA PRO A 157 28.65 -7.38 -19.27
C PRO A 157 29.14 -8.16 -20.51
N LEU A 158 28.26 -8.44 -21.47
CA LEU A 158 28.60 -9.14 -22.71
C LEU A 158 29.55 -8.32 -23.59
N LYS A 159 29.32 -7.00 -23.72
CA LYS A 159 30.18 -6.07 -24.48
C LYS A 159 31.58 -5.98 -23.89
N ASN A 160 31.69 -5.90 -22.56
CA ASN A 160 33.00 -5.92 -21.89
C ASN A 160 33.77 -7.21 -22.20
N GLN A 161 33.07 -8.35 -22.17
CA GLN A 161 33.71 -9.63 -22.49
C GLN A 161 34.06 -9.75 -23.98
N TYR A 162 33.26 -9.20 -24.87
CA TYR A 162 33.56 -9.10 -26.30
C TYR A 162 34.92 -8.42 -26.55
N GLU A 163 35.15 -7.24 -25.96
CA GLU A 163 36.41 -6.51 -26.11
C GLU A 163 37.60 -7.28 -25.53
N ILE A 164 37.44 -7.92 -24.37
CA ILE A 164 38.47 -8.77 -23.75
C ILE A 164 38.84 -9.94 -24.67
N ILE A 165 37.85 -10.63 -25.25
CA ILE A 165 38.10 -11.77 -26.16
C ILE A 165 38.77 -11.27 -27.44
N LYS A 166 38.35 -10.12 -27.97
CA LYS A 166 38.92 -9.52 -29.18
C LYS A 166 40.39 -9.15 -28.97
N GLU A 167 40.74 -8.58 -27.81
CA GLU A 167 42.12 -8.21 -27.47
C GLU A 167 43.01 -9.43 -27.17
N LEU A 168 42.51 -10.39 -26.37
CA LEU A 168 43.33 -11.48 -25.83
C LEU A 168 43.28 -12.77 -26.65
N GLN A 169 42.18 -13.02 -27.36
CA GLN A 169 41.92 -14.30 -28.06
C GLN A 169 41.60 -14.12 -29.55
N GLY A 170 41.53 -12.89 -30.07
CA GLY A 170 41.07 -12.57 -31.43
C GLY A 170 41.86 -13.19 -32.58
N GLU A 171 43.11 -13.63 -32.36
CA GLU A 171 43.88 -14.34 -33.38
C GLU A 171 43.54 -15.84 -33.46
N SER A 172 43.02 -16.43 -32.37
CA SER A 172 42.66 -17.85 -32.29
C SER A 172 41.33 -18.14 -32.98
N GLN A 173 41.14 -19.35 -33.53
CA GLN A 173 39.86 -19.72 -34.14
C GLN A 173 38.73 -19.70 -33.10
N ALA A 174 38.98 -20.21 -31.89
CA ALA A 174 38.00 -20.23 -30.82
C ALA A 174 37.59 -18.83 -30.34
N GLY A 175 38.51 -17.86 -30.33
CA GLY A 175 38.22 -16.45 -30.05
C GLY A 175 37.40 -15.82 -31.17
N LYS A 176 37.74 -16.08 -32.44
CA LYS A 176 36.97 -15.62 -33.60
C LYS A 176 35.54 -16.15 -33.61
N ASP A 177 35.33 -17.42 -33.28
CA ASP A 177 33.99 -18.01 -33.21
C ASP A 177 33.14 -17.37 -32.11
N LYS A 178 33.74 -17.07 -30.94
CA LYS A 178 33.06 -16.37 -29.83
C LYS A 178 32.70 -14.93 -30.22
N VAL A 179 33.65 -14.19 -30.77
CA VAL A 179 33.47 -12.81 -31.26
C VAL A 179 32.36 -12.77 -32.30
N ALA A 180 32.37 -13.67 -33.28
CA ALA A 180 31.34 -13.73 -34.31
C ALA A 180 29.94 -14.02 -33.74
N ARG A 181 29.83 -14.90 -32.73
CA ARG A 181 28.54 -15.17 -32.07
C ARG A 181 28.05 -13.98 -31.27
N ILE A 182 28.94 -13.28 -30.56
CA ILE A 182 28.54 -12.05 -29.84
C ILE A 182 28.14 -10.94 -30.82
N GLU A 183 28.84 -10.79 -31.96
CA GLU A 183 28.47 -9.85 -33.03
C GLU A 183 27.09 -10.16 -33.62
N GLU A 184 26.75 -11.44 -33.76
CA GLU A 184 25.41 -11.87 -34.19
C GLU A 184 24.34 -11.43 -33.19
N ILE A 185 24.60 -11.57 -31.88
CA ILE A 185 23.68 -11.13 -30.82
C ILE A 185 23.51 -9.60 -30.86
N LEU A 186 24.62 -8.86 -30.94
CA LEU A 186 24.60 -7.39 -31.01
C LEU A 186 23.96 -6.85 -32.30
N SER A 187 23.86 -7.69 -33.34
CA SER A 187 23.21 -7.36 -34.63
C SER A 187 21.80 -7.95 -34.76
N THR A 188 21.19 -8.43 -33.67
CA THR A 188 19.86 -9.06 -33.71
C THR A 188 18.81 -8.09 -34.27
N GLU A 189 17.98 -8.55 -35.20
CA GLU A 189 16.87 -7.72 -35.71
C GLU A 189 15.75 -7.68 -34.66
N VAL A 190 15.69 -6.59 -33.90
CA VAL A 190 14.68 -6.37 -32.85
C VAL A 190 13.48 -5.56 -33.33
N LYS A 191 13.55 -4.99 -34.54
CA LYS A 191 12.44 -4.25 -35.15
C LYS A 191 11.48 -5.22 -35.84
N ASN A 192 10.20 -5.17 -35.48
CA ASN A 192 9.18 -6.08 -36.01
C ASN A 192 7.81 -5.39 -36.16
N ASP A 193 6.77 -6.14 -36.53
CA ASP A 193 5.42 -5.58 -36.75
C ASP A 193 4.85 -4.90 -35.50
N THR A 194 5.05 -5.49 -34.30
CA THR A 194 4.61 -4.93 -33.02
C THR A 194 5.34 -3.62 -32.71
N THR A 195 6.66 -3.58 -32.86
CA THR A 195 7.43 -2.36 -32.58
C THR A 195 7.12 -1.25 -33.60
N ASN A 196 6.84 -1.60 -34.86
CA ASN A 196 6.39 -0.66 -35.89
C ASN A 196 5.01 -0.04 -35.59
N GLU A 197 4.08 -0.83 -35.04
CA GLU A 197 2.79 -0.34 -34.60
C GLU A 197 2.96 0.64 -33.42
N CYS A 198 3.83 0.31 -32.46
CA CYS A 198 4.15 1.19 -31.34
C CYS A 198 4.78 2.50 -31.82
N ASP A 199 5.75 2.46 -32.74
CA ASP A 199 6.35 3.66 -33.35
C ASP A 199 5.27 4.56 -34.00
N THR A 200 4.29 3.95 -34.69
CA THR A 200 3.18 4.68 -35.32
C THR A 200 2.27 5.33 -34.27
N ASN A 201 1.98 4.61 -33.18
CA ASN A 201 1.15 5.09 -32.08
C ASN A 201 1.82 6.25 -31.34
N LEU A 202 3.11 6.11 -31.00
CA LEU A 202 3.90 7.15 -30.34
C LEU A 202 3.93 8.43 -31.19
N ALA A 203 4.16 8.32 -32.50
CA ALA A 203 4.14 9.48 -33.39
C ALA A 203 2.76 10.18 -33.43
N ALA A 204 1.67 9.39 -33.43
CA ALA A 204 0.31 9.93 -33.45
C ALA A 204 -0.08 10.63 -32.14
N LEU A 205 0.33 10.07 -31.00
CA LEU A 205 0.14 10.65 -29.67
C LEU A 205 0.99 11.90 -29.47
N GLN A 206 2.26 11.88 -29.90
CA GLN A 206 3.13 13.06 -29.86
C GLN A 206 2.53 14.23 -30.66
N ARG A 207 1.99 13.96 -31.86
CA ARG A 207 1.27 14.98 -32.64
C ARG A 207 0.11 15.59 -31.84
N TYR A 208 -0.61 14.78 -31.07
CA TYR A 208 -1.71 15.27 -30.24
C TYR A 208 -1.21 16.06 -29.02
N CYS A 209 -0.11 15.65 -28.37
CA CYS A 209 0.59 16.48 -27.37
C CYS A 209 0.95 17.86 -27.94
N ASP A 210 1.49 17.91 -29.16
CA ASP A 210 1.84 19.18 -29.82
C ASP A 210 0.60 20.07 -30.02
N VAL A 211 -0.56 19.47 -30.33
CA VAL A 211 -1.85 20.20 -30.45
C VAL A 211 -2.29 20.76 -29.10
N LEU A 212 -2.20 19.96 -28.03
CA LEU A 212 -2.52 20.40 -26.67
C LEU A 212 -1.62 21.57 -26.23
N SER A 213 -0.30 21.44 -26.41
CA SER A 213 0.67 22.49 -26.12
C SER A 213 0.39 23.77 -26.90
N GLN A 214 0.11 23.69 -28.21
CA GLN A 214 -0.23 24.85 -29.03
C GLN A 214 -1.51 25.56 -28.57
N ASN A 215 -2.45 24.81 -27.99
CA ASN A 215 -3.71 25.32 -27.46
C ASN A 215 -3.61 25.80 -26.01
N ASN A 216 -2.44 25.70 -25.37
CA ASN A 216 -2.23 25.98 -23.94
C ASN A 216 -3.17 25.16 -23.04
N ALA A 217 -3.31 23.86 -23.36
CA ALA A 217 -4.07 22.93 -22.53
C ALA A 217 -3.46 22.84 -21.11
N PRO A 218 -4.28 22.50 -20.09
CA PRO A 218 -3.77 22.23 -18.74
C PRO A 218 -2.68 21.15 -18.75
N ALA A 219 -1.65 21.31 -17.91
CA ALA A 219 -0.52 20.37 -17.83
C ALA A 219 -0.97 18.93 -17.52
N GLU A 220 -2.05 18.76 -16.76
CA GLU A 220 -2.66 17.46 -16.44
C GLU A 220 -3.11 16.69 -17.70
N GLN A 221 -3.63 17.39 -18.73
CA GLN A 221 -4.02 16.75 -19.99
C GLN A 221 -2.81 16.25 -20.77
N ILE A 222 -1.74 17.04 -20.82
CA ILE A 222 -0.49 16.66 -21.48
C ILE A 222 0.13 15.45 -20.76
N SER A 223 0.17 15.51 -19.43
CA SER A 223 0.68 14.43 -18.57
C SER A 223 -0.08 13.12 -18.77
N GLU A 224 -1.42 13.13 -18.85
CA GLU A 224 -2.20 11.91 -19.08
C GLU A 224 -1.93 11.31 -20.47
N VAL A 225 -1.74 12.14 -21.51
CA VAL A 225 -1.33 11.63 -22.83
C VAL A 225 0.07 11.02 -22.78
N GLN A 226 1.00 11.68 -22.07
CA GLN A 226 2.37 11.16 -21.87
C GLN A 226 2.37 9.84 -21.10
N SER A 227 1.47 9.66 -20.12
CA SER A 227 1.29 8.36 -19.44
C SER A 227 0.92 7.25 -20.42
N VAL A 228 0.01 7.52 -21.36
CA VAL A 228 -0.34 6.54 -22.42
C VAL A 228 0.83 6.32 -23.38
N MET A 229 1.60 7.36 -23.72
CA MET A 229 2.82 7.22 -24.52
C MET A 229 3.87 6.33 -23.82
N SER A 230 4.11 6.52 -22.52
CA SER A 230 5.01 5.69 -21.72
C SER A 230 4.59 4.22 -21.79
N ALA A 231 3.29 3.92 -21.65
CA ALA A 231 2.80 2.55 -21.71
C ALA A 231 2.91 1.90 -23.11
N VAL A 232 2.81 2.70 -24.18
CA VAL A 232 3.08 2.26 -25.55
C VAL A 232 4.58 2.01 -25.76
N ASP A 233 5.45 2.90 -25.27
CA ASP A 233 6.91 2.70 -25.33
C ASP A 233 7.36 1.49 -24.51
N ALA A 234 6.75 1.26 -23.34
CA ALA A 234 7.00 0.07 -22.55
C ALA A 234 6.66 -1.21 -23.32
N THR A 235 5.59 -1.20 -24.13
CA THR A 235 5.26 -2.31 -25.03
C THR A 235 6.34 -2.48 -26.11
N ARG A 236 6.80 -1.37 -26.71
CA ARG A 236 7.90 -1.37 -27.69
C ARG A 236 9.19 -1.96 -27.10
N ARG A 237 9.60 -1.52 -25.91
CA ARG A 237 10.82 -1.99 -25.22
C ARG A 237 10.70 -3.43 -24.74
N ALA A 238 9.54 -3.83 -24.21
CA ALA A 238 9.30 -5.22 -23.80
C ALA A 238 9.44 -6.20 -24.96
N GLU A 239 8.99 -5.83 -26.17
CA GLU A 239 9.14 -6.66 -27.37
C GLU A 239 10.63 -6.81 -27.78
N VAL A 240 11.40 -5.73 -27.71
CA VAL A 240 12.86 -5.76 -27.93
C VAL A 240 13.53 -6.67 -26.93
N PHE A 241 13.24 -6.50 -25.62
CA PHE A 241 13.84 -7.32 -24.57
C PHE A 241 13.42 -8.79 -24.63
N THR A 242 12.19 -9.10 -25.05
CA THR A 242 11.74 -10.49 -25.28
C THR A 242 12.57 -11.18 -26.37
N THR A 243 12.86 -10.43 -27.44
CA THR A 243 13.72 -10.92 -28.54
C THR A 243 15.15 -11.17 -28.03
N LEU A 244 15.72 -10.23 -27.28
CA LEU A 244 17.06 -10.36 -26.71
C LEU A 244 17.16 -11.47 -25.66
N GLU A 245 16.16 -11.62 -24.78
CA GLU A 245 16.09 -12.69 -23.79
C GLU A 245 16.16 -14.06 -24.48
N THR A 246 15.40 -14.24 -25.55
CA THR A 246 15.39 -15.48 -26.33
C THR A 246 16.79 -15.81 -26.85
N VAL A 247 17.43 -14.86 -27.53
CA VAL A 247 18.76 -15.05 -28.13
C VAL A 247 19.85 -15.27 -27.08
N LEU A 248 19.81 -14.53 -25.96
CA LEU A 248 20.77 -14.68 -24.85
C LEU A 248 20.60 -16.02 -24.13
N ASN A 249 19.36 -16.47 -23.93
CA ASN A 249 19.08 -17.77 -23.31
C ASN A 249 19.55 -18.93 -24.21
N GLU A 250 19.31 -18.85 -25.52
CA GLU A 250 19.88 -19.79 -26.49
C GLU A 250 21.41 -19.84 -26.39
N TYR A 251 22.06 -18.67 -26.32
CA TYR A 251 23.52 -18.60 -26.20
C TYR A 251 24.05 -19.14 -24.86
N ALA A 252 23.35 -18.87 -23.76
CA ALA A 252 23.68 -19.40 -22.44
C ALA A 252 23.62 -20.94 -22.44
N GLN A 253 22.62 -21.52 -23.10
CA GLN A 253 22.47 -22.97 -23.25
C GLN A 253 23.55 -23.56 -24.17
N GLU A 254 23.86 -22.91 -25.30
CA GLU A 254 24.96 -23.29 -26.18
C GLU A 254 26.27 -23.38 -25.40
N LEU A 255 26.64 -22.35 -24.64
CA LEU A 255 27.86 -22.32 -23.85
C LEU A 255 27.90 -23.42 -22.77
N SER A 256 26.76 -23.69 -22.11
CA SER A 256 26.66 -24.75 -21.11
C SER A 256 26.83 -26.17 -21.69
N SER A 257 26.54 -26.35 -22.98
CA SER A 257 26.68 -27.63 -23.69
C SER A 257 28.11 -27.91 -24.16
N ILE A 258 29.01 -26.93 -24.06
CA ILE A 258 30.43 -27.06 -24.43
C ILE A 258 31.22 -27.64 -23.23
N GLN A 259 31.10 -28.95 -22.99
CA GLN A 259 32.05 -29.73 -22.18
C GLN A 259 32.36 -31.11 -22.78
N ASP A 260 33.67 -31.36 -22.99
CA ASP A 260 34.42 -32.60 -23.22
C ASP A 260 33.83 -33.72 -24.10
N THR A 261 34.16 -33.69 -25.40
CA THR A 261 34.39 -34.93 -26.16
C THR A 261 35.87 -35.12 -26.44
N THR A 262 36.57 -35.86 -25.57
CA THR A 262 37.79 -36.56 -25.97
C THR A 262 37.39 -37.77 -26.81
N THR A 263 37.44 -37.64 -28.14
CA THR A 263 37.29 -38.81 -29.02
C THR A 263 38.66 -39.48 -29.17
N THR A 264 38.89 -40.57 -28.44
CA THR A 264 40.00 -41.48 -28.75
C THR A 264 39.62 -42.34 -29.94
N THR A 265 40.21 -42.09 -31.11
CA THR A 265 40.25 -43.07 -32.20
C THR A 265 41.31 -44.12 -31.91
N GLU A 266 40.90 -45.35 -31.59
CA GLU A 266 41.81 -46.51 -31.63
C GLU A 266 42.17 -46.82 -33.08
N GLY A 267 43.43 -46.62 -33.45
CA GLY A 267 43.97 -47.13 -34.71
C GLY A 267 44.02 -48.65 -34.66
N GLN A 268 43.31 -49.31 -35.58
CA GLN A 268 43.56 -50.71 -35.90
C GLN A 268 44.97 -50.83 -36.52
N ASP A 269 45.75 -51.77 -35.99
CA ASP A 269 47.05 -52.21 -36.49
C ASP A 269 48.23 -51.23 -36.36
N GLY A 270 48.81 -51.15 -35.16
CA GLY A 270 50.26 -51.30 -34.95
C GLY A 270 51.23 -50.29 -35.58
N GLU A 271 50.78 -49.17 -36.15
CA GLU A 271 51.63 -48.05 -36.56
C GLU A 271 51.41 -46.85 -35.62
N GLU A 272 52.49 -46.12 -35.31
CA GLU A 272 52.47 -44.90 -34.49
C GLU A 272 51.53 -43.85 -35.11
N GLY A 273 50.27 -43.87 -34.72
CA GLY A 273 49.31 -42.81 -35.00
C GLY A 273 49.73 -41.56 -34.24
N THR A 274 49.98 -40.49 -34.97
CA THR A 274 50.11 -39.14 -34.40
C THR A 274 48.84 -38.82 -33.62
N THR A 275 48.93 -38.73 -32.30
CA THR A 275 47.91 -38.09 -31.46
C THR A 275 47.83 -36.62 -31.86
N GLU A 276 46.88 -36.26 -32.72
CA GLU A 276 46.33 -34.92 -32.72
C GLU A 276 45.39 -34.85 -31.51
N THR A 277 45.93 -34.38 -30.37
CA THR A 277 45.09 -33.78 -29.33
C THR A 277 44.45 -32.54 -29.94
N GLN A 278 43.19 -32.64 -30.37
CA GLN A 278 42.35 -31.46 -30.34
C GLN A 278 42.24 -31.08 -28.85
N GLU A 279 42.74 -29.90 -28.50
CA GLU A 279 42.58 -29.34 -27.15
C GLU A 279 41.08 -29.35 -26.81
N GLY A 280 40.71 -30.11 -25.78
CA GLY A 280 39.39 -30.00 -25.18
C GLY A 280 39.19 -28.55 -24.76
N ARG A 281 38.19 -27.90 -25.33
CA ARG A 281 37.84 -26.50 -25.05
C ARG A 281 37.38 -26.45 -23.59
N ALA A 282 38.17 -25.86 -22.71
CA ALA A 282 37.72 -25.55 -21.36
C ALA A 282 36.45 -24.67 -21.45
N PRO A 283 35.44 -24.88 -20.59
CA PRO A 283 34.29 -23.99 -20.51
C PRO A 283 34.77 -22.57 -20.21
N ASP A 284 34.35 -21.60 -21.03
CA ASP A 284 34.70 -20.19 -20.84
C ASP A 284 33.79 -19.60 -19.74
N THR A 285 34.22 -19.80 -18.49
CA THR A 285 33.47 -19.44 -17.29
C THR A 285 33.16 -17.94 -17.21
N GLU A 286 34.08 -17.11 -17.68
CA GLU A 286 33.94 -15.66 -17.72
C GLU A 286 32.90 -15.24 -18.77
N LEU A 287 32.92 -15.83 -19.96
CA LEU A 287 31.89 -15.60 -20.98
C LEU A 287 30.52 -16.12 -20.56
N GLN A 288 30.45 -17.29 -19.93
CA GLN A 288 29.18 -17.79 -19.36
C GLN A 288 28.64 -16.82 -18.31
N SER A 289 29.48 -16.28 -17.43
CA SER A 289 29.07 -15.29 -16.44
C SER A 289 28.52 -14.03 -17.13
N ALA A 290 29.28 -13.46 -18.08
CA ALA A 290 28.87 -12.25 -18.78
C ALA A 290 27.54 -12.40 -19.53
N VAL A 291 27.30 -13.56 -20.15
CA VAL A 291 26.02 -13.88 -20.81
C VAL A 291 24.89 -13.99 -19.78
N ASN A 292 25.11 -14.71 -18.68
CA ASN A 292 24.11 -14.86 -17.62
C ASN A 292 23.78 -13.53 -16.94
N ASP A 293 24.78 -12.67 -16.71
CA ASP A 293 24.61 -11.34 -16.12
C ASP A 293 23.81 -10.44 -17.08
N SER A 294 24.14 -10.45 -18.37
CA SER A 294 23.39 -9.68 -19.38
C SER A 294 21.96 -10.20 -19.53
N LEU A 295 21.76 -11.52 -19.52
CA LEU A 295 20.43 -12.14 -19.53
C LEU A 295 19.62 -11.72 -18.30
N SER A 296 20.23 -11.73 -17.11
CA SER A 296 19.58 -11.27 -15.88
C SER A 296 19.19 -9.79 -15.94
N ASN A 297 20.03 -8.94 -16.54
CA ASN A 297 19.73 -7.52 -16.73
C ASN A 297 18.55 -7.35 -17.71
N VAL A 298 18.60 -8.00 -18.88
CA VAL A 298 17.49 -7.97 -19.87
C VAL A 298 16.18 -8.47 -19.25
N GLN A 299 16.22 -9.55 -18.48
CA GLN A 299 15.04 -10.05 -17.76
C GLN A 299 14.51 -9.06 -16.72
N SER A 300 15.40 -8.31 -16.08
CA SER A 300 15.03 -7.29 -15.09
C SER A 300 14.34 -6.10 -15.77
N SER A 301 14.89 -5.61 -16.88
CA SER A 301 14.29 -4.54 -17.68
C SER A 301 12.98 -5.00 -18.32
N LEU A 302 12.91 -6.24 -18.83
CA LEU A 302 11.69 -6.81 -19.39
C LEU A 302 10.54 -6.82 -18.38
N VAL A 303 10.78 -7.28 -17.14
CA VAL A 303 9.76 -7.29 -16.07
C VAL A 303 9.29 -5.88 -15.74
N GLU A 304 10.20 -4.91 -15.72
CA GLU A 304 9.85 -3.52 -15.47
C GLU A 304 8.96 -2.95 -16.57
N GLN A 305 9.35 -3.13 -17.84
CA GLN A 305 8.57 -2.67 -18.98
C GLN A 305 7.20 -3.35 -19.04
N GLN A 306 7.13 -4.66 -18.77
CA GLN A 306 5.86 -5.40 -18.65
C GLN A 306 4.95 -4.86 -17.52
N GLY A 307 5.53 -4.26 -16.49
CA GLY A 307 4.79 -3.55 -15.44
C GLY A 307 4.17 -2.23 -15.91
N LYS A 308 4.81 -1.54 -16.86
CA LYS A 308 4.40 -0.25 -17.43
C LYS A 308 3.43 -0.39 -18.63
N MET A 309 3.36 -1.57 -19.27
CA MET A 309 2.51 -1.83 -20.44
C MET A 309 1.00 -1.56 -20.22
N LEU A 310 0.30 -1.19 -21.30
CA LEU A 310 -1.16 -1.17 -21.35
C LEU A 310 -1.70 -2.61 -21.29
N ALA A 311 -2.54 -2.87 -20.29
CA ALA A 311 -3.23 -4.14 -20.15
C ALA A 311 -4.63 -3.89 -19.59
N GLU A 312 -5.60 -4.72 -19.98
CA GLU A 312 -6.99 -4.62 -19.52
C GLU A 312 -7.14 -4.86 -18.02
N GLY A 313 -6.23 -5.63 -17.41
CA GLY A 313 -6.32 -5.97 -15.99
C GLY A 313 -7.52 -6.86 -15.66
N THR A 314 -7.91 -6.89 -14.38
CA THR A 314 -9.00 -7.73 -13.87
C THR A 314 -10.08 -6.94 -13.12
N THR A 315 -9.88 -5.63 -12.97
CA THR A 315 -10.79 -4.70 -12.28
C THR A 315 -11.53 -3.87 -13.32
N VAL A 316 -12.73 -3.39 -13.01
CA VAL A 316 -13.50 -2.44 -13.83
C VAL A 316 -12.67 -1.19 -14.13
N MET A 317 -11.94 -0.66 -13.15
CA MET A 317 -11.08 0.52 -13.35
C MET A 317 -9.96 0.25 -14.35
N SER A 318 -9.26 -0.90 -14.22
CA SER A 318 -8.20 -1.28 -15.16
C SER A 318 -8.74 -1.48 -16.58
N ALA A 319 -9.89 -2.15 -16.70
CA ALA A 319 -10.52 -2.38 -18.00
C ALA A 319 -10.92 -1.06 -18.67
N LEU A 320 -11.51 -0.12 -17.92
CA LEU A 320 -11.88 1.20 -18.44
C LEU A 320 -10.65 2.05 -18.80
N ARG A 321 -9.59 2.02 -17.97
CA ARG A 321 -8.33 2.73 -18.28
C ARG A 321 -7.71 2.19 -19.56
N TYR A 322 -7.69 0.88 -19.74
CA TYR A 322 -7.28 0.26 -20.99
C TYR A 322 -8.17 0.69 -22.17
N GLU A 323 -9.50 0.58 -22.05
CA GLU A 323 -10.44 0.98 -23.10
C GLU A 323 -10.24 2.45 -23.53
N TYR A 324 -10.14 3.39 -22.59
CA TYR A 324 -9.95 4.79 -22.92
C TYR A 324 -8.54 5.10 -23.45
N SER A 325 -7.51 4.37 -22.99
CA SER A 325 -6.16 4.48 -23.57
C SER A 325 -6.13 4.00 -25.03
N GLN A 326 -6.77 2.87 -25.32
CA GLN A 326 -6.91 2.35 -26.69
C GLN A 326 -7.75 3.28 -27.57
N GLN A 327 -8.80 3.90 -27.01
CA GLN A 327 -9.59 4.92 -27.71
C GLN A 327 -8.75 6.17 -28.02
N LEU A 328 -7.91 6.62 -27.08
CA LEU A 328 -6.99 7.74 -27.29
C LEU A 328 -6.00 7.43 -28.42
N ILE A 329 -5.35 6.26 -28.39
CA ILE A 329 -4.42 5.80 -29.44
C ILE A 329 -5.12 5.79 -30.81
N THR A 330 -6.28 5.13 -30.90
CA THR A 330 -7.03 5.00 -32.17
C THR A 330 -7.50 6.37 -32.69
N SER A 331 -7.95 7.25 -31.79
CA SER A 331 -8.40 8.61 -32.15
C SER A 331 -7.24 9.49 -32.60
N ALA A 332 -6.08 9.35 -31.96
CA ALA A 332 -4.86 10.09 -32.32
C ALA A 332 -4.35 9.66 -33.70
N GLN A 333 -4.33 8.36 -33.98
CA GLN A 333 -4.01 7.82 -35.32
C GLN A 333 -4.97 8.34 -36.40
N ALA A 334 -6.26 8.47 -36.06
CA ALA A 334 -7.27 9.01 -36.97
C ALA A 334 -7.21 10.54 -37.14
N GLY A 335 -6.38 11.24 -36.36
CA GLY A 335 -6.30 12.70 -36.34
C GLY A 335 -7.56 13.37 -35.77
N ASN A 336 -8.31 12.68 -34.90
CA ASN A 336 -9.57 13.15 -34.34
C ASN A 336 -9.38 13.75 -32.94
N ASP A 337 -8.89 14.99 -32.91
CA ASP A 337 -8.48 15.66 -31.66
C ASP A 337 -9.64 15.79 -30.66
N ALA A 338 -10.89 15.98 -31.10
CA ALA A 338 -12.05 16.06 -30.19
C ALA A 338 -12.40 14.72 -29.51
N ALA A 339 -12.15 13.59 -30.19
CA ALA A 339 -12.29 12.28 -29.56
C ALA A 339 -11.12 11.99 -28.62
N CYS A 340 -9.92 12.48 -28.93
CA CYS A 340 -8.79 12.47 -28.01
C CYS A 340 -9.09 13.29 -26.74
N ASP A 341 -9.66 14.49 -26.86
CA ASP A 341 -10.07 15.33 -25.71
C ASP A 341 -11.01 14.56 -24.78
N THR A 342 -11.98 13.85 -25.36
CA THR A 342 -12.96 13.04 -24.60
C THR A 342 -12.28 11.87 -23.89
N ALA A 343 -11.38 11.16 -24.58
CA ALA A 343 -10.66 10.03 -23.99
C ALA A 343 -9.73 10.48 -22.85
N VAL A 344 -9.01 11.61 -23.03
CA VAL A 344 -8.17 12.21 -21.98
C VAL A 344 -8.98 12.64 -20.77
N ALA A 345 -10.13 13.30 -20.97
CA ALA A 345 -11.01 13.68 -19.87
C ALA A 345 -11.47 12.46 -19.06
N SER A 346 -11.89 11.39 -19.75
CA SER A 346 -12.26 10.13 -19.08
C SER A 346 -11.10 9.50 -18.30
N LEU A 347 -9.89 9.49 -18.84
CA LEU A 347 -8.70 8.97 -18.15
C LEU A 347 -8.38 9.79 -16.89
N ILE A 348 -8.41 11.12 -16.98
CA ILE A 348 -8.24 12.02 -15.83
C ILE A 348 -9.30 11.76 -14.77
N HIS A 349 -10.57 11.62 -15.17
CA HIS A 349 -11.64 11.30 -14.23
C HIS A 349 -11.40 9.95 -13.52
N LEU A 350 -10.97 8.91 -14.24
CA LEU A 350 -10.60 7.62 -13.62
C LEU A 350 -9.44 7.80 -12.62
N THR A 351 -8.40 8.57 -12.97
CA THR A 351 -7.27 8.88 -12.09
C THR A 351 -7.77 9.58 -10.82
N ASN A 352 -8.61 10.60 -10.93
CA ASN A 352 -9.19 11.33 -9.79
C ASN A 352 -10.08 10.44 -8.91
N ILE A 353 -10.88 9.56 -9.52
CA ILE A 353 -11.71 8.58 -8.80
C ILE A 353 -10.83 7.63 -7.98
N SER A 354 -9.81 7.04 -8.61
CA SER A 354 -8.89 6.11 -7.93
C SER A 354 -8.04 6.78 -6.85
N SER A 355 -7.83 8.09 -6.97
CA SER A 355 -7.04 8.88 -6.04
C SER A 355 -7.87 9.61 -4.99
N SER A 356 -9.19 9.39 -4.93
CA SER A 356 -10.11 10.10 -4.04
C SER A 356 -10.01 11.64 -4.13
N ILE A 357 -9.61 12.16 -5.29
CA ILE A 357 -9.54 13.59 -5.59
C ILE A 357 -10.84 14.00 -6.28
N VAL A 358 -11.44 15.11 -5.86
CA VAL A 358 -12.62 15.70 -6.52
C VAL A 358 -12.18 16.97 -7.24
N ALA A 359 -11.93 16.88 -8.55
CA ALA A 359 -11.50 18.02 -9.37
C ALA A 359 -12.60 18.48 -10.33
N ASP A 360 -13.17 17.55 -11.10
CA ASP A 360 -14.33 17.79 -11.96
C ASP A 360 -15.52 16.96 -11.46
N LYS A 361 -16.18 17.48 -10.41
CA LYS A 361 -17.32 16.83 -9.76
C LYS A 361 -18.37 16.34 -10.75
N GLU A 362 -18.71 17.13 -11.77
CA GLU A 362 -19.79 16.81 -12.71
C GLU A 362 -19.37 15.70 -13.68
N GLY A 363 -18.20 15.82 -14.31
CA GLY A 363 -17.65 14.81 -15.22
C GLY A 363 -17.35 13.48 -14.52
N GLU A 364 -16.79 13.54 -13.32
CA GLU A 364 -16.46 12.35 -12.52
C GLU A 364 -17.72 11.62 -12.04
N LEU A 365 -18.77 12.34 -11.60
CA LEU A 365 -20.06 11.73 -11.25
C LEU A 365 -20.75 11.11 -12.46
N ALA A 366 -20.68 11.75 -13.63
CA ALA A 366 -21.24 11.18 -14.85
C ALA A 366 -20.55 9.86 -15.21
N LEU A 367 -19.21 9.83 -15.17
CA LEU A 367 -18.45 8.61 -15.42
C LEU A 367 -18.76 7.50 -14.40
N LEU A 368 -18.86 7.86 -13.11
CA LEU A 368 -19.21 6.93 -12.05
C LEU A 368 -20.60 6.32 -12.24
N ASN A 369 -21.62 7.16 -12.42
CA ASN A 369 -23.02 6.73 -12.45
C ASN A 369 -23.39 6.05 -13.77
N ASP A 370 -22.85 6.52 -14.90
CA ASP A 370 -23.24 6.01 -16.22
C ASP A 370 -22.41 4.80 -16.65
N THR A 371 -21.21 4.62 -16.09
CA THR A 371 -20.27 3.59 -16.55
C THR A 371 -19.68 2.74 -15.42
N VAL A 372 -18.98 3.34 -14.45
CA VAL A 372 -18.17 2.58 -13.48
C VAL A 372 -19.04 1.75 -12.54
N VAL A 373 -19.99 2.37 -11.84
CA VAL A 373 -20.88 1.69 -10.89
C VAL A 373 -21.74 0.62 -11.57
N PRO A 374 -22.41 0.89 -12.73
CA PRO A 374 -23.16 -0.14 -13.43
C PRO A 374 -22.33 -1.36 -13.83
N ARG A 375 -21.08 -1.17 -14.29
CA ARG A 375 -20.19 -2.29 -14.65
C ARG A 375 -19.77 -3.10 -13.42
N ALA A 376 -19.43 -2.43 -12.31
CA ALA A 376 -19.05 -3.10 -11.07
C ALA A 376 -20.23 -3.85 -10.42
N GLU A 377 -21.42 -3.26 -10.41
CA GLU A 377 -22.64 -3.92 -9.95
C GLU A 377 -22.93 -5.16 -10.80
N GLN A 378 -22.78 -5.05 -12.12
CA GLN A 378 -22.96 -6.19 -13.00
C GLN A 378 -21.93 -7.30 -12.74
N ALA A 379 -20.65 -6.98 -12.57
CA ALA A 379 -19.62 -7.96 -12.22
C ALA A 379 -19.95 -8.68 -10.91
N TYR A 380 -20.37 -7.94 -9.89
CA TYR A 380 -20.77 -8.53 -8.61
C TYR A 380 -21.99 -9.45 -8.77
N ARG A 381 -23.05 -9.00 -9.44
CA ARG A 381 -24.26 -9.80 -9.68
C ARG A 381 -24.02 -11.03 -10.55
N ASP A 382 -23.13 -10.94 -11.53
CA ASP A 382 -22.75 -12.10 -12.35
C ASP A 382 -21.96 -13.12 -11.50
N GLY A 383 -21.13 -12.65 -10.57
CA GLY A 383 -20.50 -13.49 -9.53
C GLY A 383 -21.52 -14.19 -8.64
N LEU A 384 -22.57 -13.49 -8.18
CA LEU A 384 -23.65 -14.07 -7.38
C LEU A 384 -24.40 -15.18 -8.13
N ARG A 385 -24.58 -15.03 -9.45
CA ARG A 385 -25.33 -15.97 -10.32
C ARG A 385 -24.53 -17.18 -10.80
N ALA A 386 -23.22 -17.19 -10.61
CA ALA A 386 -22.33 -18.19 -11.22
C ALA A 386 -22.64 -19.64 -10.77
N GLY A 387 -23.07 -19.81 -9.51
CA GLY A 387 -23.34 -21.11 -8.90
C GLY A 387 -22.09 -21.99 -8.77
N VAL A 388 -22.28 -23.29 -8.54
CA VAL A 388 -21.17 -24.25 -8.38
C VAL A 388 -20.21 -24.28 -9.58
N SER A 389 -18.90 -24.24 -9.31
CA SER A 389 -17.87 -24.24 -10.35
C SER A 389 -17.71 -25.61 -11.04
N THR A 390 -17.14 -25.61 -12.25
CA THR A 390 -16.88 -26.86 -13.00
C THR A 390 -15.94 -27.79 -12.22
N ASP A 391 -14.91 -27.23 -11.59
CA ASP A 391 -13.94 -28.00 -10.80
C ASP A 391 -14.58 -28.59 -9.54
N TYR A 392 -15.50 -27.85 -8.92
CA TYR A 392 -16.27 -28.37 -7.79
C TYR A 392 -17.12 -29.57 -8.20
N VAL A 393 -17.86 -29.47 -9.31
CA VAL A 393 -18.68 -30.57 -9.83
C VAL A 393 -17.82 -31.81 -10.13
N GLN A 394 -16.63 -31.63 -10.71
CA GLN A 394 -15.70 -32.72 -10.98
C GLN A 394 -15.10 -33.33 -9.70
N ALA A 395 -14.71 -32.50 -8.73
CA ALA A 395 -14.19 -32.93 -7.45
C ALA A 395 -15.24 -33.70 -6.63
N ALA A 396 -16.48 -33.19 -6.59
CA ALA A 396 -17.60 -33.84 -5.94
C ALA A 396 -17.92 -35.19 -6.60
N ALA A 397 -17.96 -35.25 -7.94
CA ALA A 397 -18.16 -36.50 -8.68
C ALA A 397 -17.04 -37.53 -8.45
N SER A 398 -15.82 -37.06 -8.14
CA SER A 398 -14.65 -37.90 -7.85
C SER A 398 -14.55 -38.34 -6.39
N ASN A 399 -15.51 -37.98 -5.53
CA ASN A 399 -15.43 -38.16 -4.06
C ASN A 399 -14.13 -37.59 -3.47
N SER A 400 -13.73 -36.41 -3.94
CA SER A 400 -12.62 -35.65 -3.35
C SER A 400 -12.87 -35.33 -1.87
N SER A 401 -11.80 -34.97 -1.15
CA SER A 401 -11.90 -34.64 0.28
C SER A 401 -12.78 -33.40 0.53
N SER A 402 -13.44 -33.35 1.69
CA SER A 402 -14.20 -32.17 2.12
C SER A 402 -13.32 -30.92 2.20
N ALA A 403 -12.02 -31.07 2.48
CA ALA A 403 -11.07 -29.97 2.47
C ALA A 403 -10.92 -29.34 1.07
N LEU A 404 -10.86 -30.15 0.00
CA LEU A 404 -10.79 -29.63 -1.37
C LEU A 404 -12.11 -28.96 -1.77
N LEU A 405 -13.25 -29.57 -1.45
CA LEU A 405 -14.57 -29.00 -1.74
C LEU A 405 -14.78 -27.66 -1.02
N ASN A 406 -14.43 -27.57 0.26
CA ASN A 406 -14.53 -26.33 1.03
C ASN A 406 -13.54 -25.26 0.55
N ASN A 407 -12.35 -25.66 0.10
CA ASN A 407 -11.40 -24.72 -0.52
C ASN A 407 -12.00 -24.12 -1.81
N LEU A 408 -12.60 -24.93 -2.68
CA LEU A 408 -13.26 -24.44 -3.90
C LEU A 408 -14.45 -23.51 -3.60
N ILE A 409 -15.28 -23.84 -2.60
CA ILE A 409 -16.36 -22.95 -2.12
C ILE A 409 -15.79 -21.62 -1.64
N SER A 410 -14.73 -21.68 -0.82
CA SER A 410 -14.11 -20.49 -0.23
C SER A 410 -13.45 -19.59 -1.29
N THR A 411 -12.74 -20.17 -2.25
CA THR A 411 -12.11 -19.44 -3.36
C THR A 411 -13.16 -18.73 -4.23
N ASN A 412 -14.31 -19.37 -4.45
CA ASN A 412 -15.41 -18.73 -5.15
C ASN A 412 -15.96 -17.52 -4.37
N ALA A 413 -16.22 -17.68 -3.06
CA ALA A 413 -16.68 -16.58 -2.21
C ALA A 413 -15.69 -15.41 -2.18
N SER A 414 -14.37 -15.69 -2.13
CA SER A 414 -13.30 -14.69 -2.26
C SER A 414 -13.35 -13.91 -3.58
N THR A 415 -13.59 -14.63 -4.69
CA THR A 415 -13.72 -14.00 -6.01
C THR A 415 -14.94 -13.06 -6.05
N VAL A 416 -16.08 -13.52 -5.51
CA VAL A 416 -17.30 -12.71 -5.41
C VAL A 416 -17.08 -11.49 -4.50
N ASN A 417 -16.38 -11.66 -3.37
CA ASN A 417 -15.99 -10.56 -2.50
C ASN A 417 -15.07 -9.55 -3.19
N THR A 418 -14.23 -9.97 -4.12
CA THR A 418 -13.40 -9.05 -4.90
C THR A 418 -14.27 -8.08 -5.71
N TYR A 419 -15.30 -8.59 -6.40
CA TYR A 419 -16.26 -7.76 -7.12
C TYR A 419 -17.10 -6.87 -6.19
N ARG A 420 -17.48 -7.38 -5.01
CA ARG A 420 -18.20 -6.61 -3.98
C ARG A 420 -17.35 -5.43 -3.49
N ASN A 421 -16.12 -5.70 -3.05
CA ASN A 421 -15.21 -4.68 -2.52
C ASN A 421 -14.90 -3.59 -3.55
N GLU A 422 -14.77 -3.98 -4.82
CA GLU A 422 -14.61 -3.06 -5.94
C GLU A 422 -15.83 -2.14 -6.11
N LEU A 423 -17.05 -2.71 -6.11
CA LEU A 423 -18.29 -1.93 -6.14
C LEU A 423 -18.36 -0.94 -4.96
N GLU A 424 -18.09 -1.40 -3.74
CA GLU A 424 -18.12 -0.59 -2.52
C GLU A 424 -17.14 0.58 -2.55
N SER A 425 -15.95 0.37 -3.13
CA SER A 425 -14.98 1.43 -3.37
C SER A 425 -15.55 2.52 -4.29
N TYR A 426 -16.25 2.14 -5.36
CA TYR A 426 -16.87 3.10 -6.27
C TYR A 426 -18.10 3.79 -5.70
N LEU A 427 -18.90 3.11 -4.88
CA LEU A 427 -20.00 3.74 -4.15
C LEU A 427 -19.46 4.80 -3.17
N THR A 428 -18.34 4.51 -2.50
CA THR A 428 -17.63 5.50 -1.67
C THR A 428 -17.17 6.69 -2.51
N ALA A 429 -16.63 6.45 -3.71
CA ALA A 429 -16.20 7.51 -4.62
C ALA A 429 -17.37 8.39 -5.13
N VAL A 430 -18.57 7.82 -5.30
CA VAL A 430 -19.80 8.59 -5.60
C VAL A 430 -20.17 9.47 -4.42
N VAL A 431 -20.24 8.89 -3.22
CA VAL A 431 -20.62 9.61 -1.99
C VAL A 431 -19.67 10.78 -1.71
N LEU A 432 -18.36 10.59 -1.90
CA LEU A 432 -17.35 11.65 -1.75
C LEU A 432 -17.62 12.86 -2.66
N ARG A 433 -18.29 12.64 -3.79
CA ARG A 433 -18.65 13.67 -4.78
C ARG A 433 -20.07 14.18 -4.60
N LEU A 434 -20.83 13.75 -3.60
CA LEU A 434 -22.17 14.24 -3.32
C LEU A 434 -22.18 15.13 -2.08
N SER A 435 -23.22 15.95 -1.92
CA SER A 435 -23.49 16.53 -0.60
C SER A 435 -23.96 15.43 0.37
N ASN A 436 -23.83 15.62 1.69
CA ASN A 436 -24.28 14.61 2.67
C ASN A 436 -25.74 14.19 2.44
N SER A 437 -26.64 15.14 2.13
CA SER A 437 -28.05 14.83 1.84
C SER A 437 -28.22 13.98 0.58
N GLU A 438 -27.56 14.35 -0.52
CA GLU A 438 -27.62 13.60 -1.77
C GLU A 438 -26.96 12.21 -1.62
N GLY A 439 -25.89 12.12 -0.83
CA GLY A 439 -25.19 10.88 -0.49
C GLY A 439 -26.06 9.93 0.32
N MET A 440 -26.78 10.45 1.34
CA MET A 440 -27.76 9.66 2.11
C MET A 440 -28.89 9.13 1.21
N ASP A 441 -29.47 9.98 0.35
CA ASP A 441 -30.52 9.55 -0.60
C ASP A 441 -30.00 8.47 -1.55
N TYR A 442 -28.77 8.65 -2.06
CA TYR A 442 -28.11 7.68 -2.94
C TYR A 442 -27.88 6.33 -2.24
N LEU A 443 -27.33 6.33 -1.03
CA LEU A 443 -27.07 5.10 -0.26
C LEU A 443 -28.35 4.38 0.13
N ASN A 444 -29.42 5.10 0.49
CA ASN A 444 -30.73 4.50 0.76
C ASN A 444 -31.28 3.75 -0.46
N GLN A 445 -31.14 4.32 -1.66
CA GLN A 445 -31.54 3.63 -2.89
C GLN A 445 -30.70 2.37 -3.13
N ARG A 446 -29.37 2.46 -2.92
CA ARG A 446 -28.47 1.31 -3.06
C ARG A 446 -28.78 0.20 -2.06
N LEU A 447 -29.16 0.55 -0.83
CA LEU A 447 -29.56 -0.40 0.21
C LEU A 447 -30.85 -1.15 -0.18
N GLU A 448 -31.84 -0.45 -0.76
CA GLU A 448 -33.05 -1.08 -1.31
C GLU A 448 -32.71 -2.03 -2.48
N ASP A 449 -31.82 -1.61 -3.37
CA ASP A 449 -31.37 -2.43 -4.50
C ASP A 449 -30.65 -3.71 -4.03
N ALA A 450 -29.77 -3.59 -3.01
CA ALA A 450 -28.99 -4.70 -2.46
C ALA A 450 -29.86 -5.82 -1.87
N GLN A 451 -31.04 -5.49 -1.32
CA GLN A 451 -32.01 -6.49 -0.84
C GLN A 451 -32.49 -7.45 -1.94
N ASN A 452 -32.37 -7.05 -3.22
CA ASN A 452 -32.74 -7.89 -4.35
C ASN A 452 -31.62 -8.83 -4.81
N PHE A 453 -30.39 -8.67 -4.31
CA PHE A 453 -29.23 -9.48 -4.70
C PHE A 453 -29.34 -10.93 -4.19
N TYR A 454 -30.07 -11.19 -3.11
CA TYR A 454 -30.37 -12.57 -2.68
C TYR A 454 -31.10 -13.39 -3.76
N ASN A 455 -31.88 -12.74 -4.63
CA ASN A 455 -32.59 -13.44 -5.71
C ASN A 455 -31.65 -13.93 -6.81
N ASP A 456 -30.44 -13.38 -6.88
CA ASP A 456 -29.43 -13.76 -7.86
C ASP A 456 -28.63 -14.98 -7.42
N VAL A 457 -28.68 -15.36 -6.14
CA VAL A 457 -27.91 -16.48 -5.58
C VAL A 457 -28.63 -17.81 -5.84
N PRO A 458 -28.05 -18.76 -6.60
CA PRO A 458 -28.62 -20.09 -6.80
C PRO A 458 -28.70 -20.88 -5.49
N ASN A 459 -29.70 -21.73 -5.36
CA ASN A 459 -29.80 -22.68 -4.25
C ASN A 459 -28.93 -23.92 -4.52
N ASP A 460 -27.63 -23.79 -4.26
CA ASP A 460 -26.63 -24.85 -4.43
C ASP A 460 -25.61 -24.87 -3.27
N ASP A 461 -24.58 -25.71 -3.38
CA ASP A 461 -23.56 -25.89 -2.33
C ASP A 461 -22.72 -24.63 -2.04
N PHE A 462 -22.81 -23.59 -2.89
CA PHE A 462 -22.11 -22.31 -2.70
C PHE A 462 -23.02 -21.23 -2.07
N SER A 463 -24.32 -21.50 -1.95
CA SER A 463 -25.34 -20.52 -1.56
C SER A 463 -25.06 -19.81 -0.23
N GLU A 464 -24.67 -20.53 0.82
CA GLU A 464 -24.40 -19.98 2.15
C GLU A 464 -23.26 -18.95 2.12
N SER A 465 -22.10 -19.33 1.59
CA SER A 465 -20.93 -18.44 1.53
C SER A 465 -21.13 -17.26 0.58
N VAL A 466 -21.91 -17.42 -0.49
CA VAL A 466 -22.22 -16.33 -1.41
C VAL A 466 -23.24 -15.34 -0.81
N ARG A 467 -24.24 -15.82 -0.05
CA ARG A 467 -25.19 -14.96 0.68
C ARG A 467 -24.50 -14.12 1.74
N GLU A 468 -23.50 -14.67 2.42
CA GLU A 468 -22.68 -13.94 3.39
C GLU A 468 -22.01 -12.71 2.74
N THR A 469 -21.64 -12.77 1.45
CA THR A 469 -21.13 -11.59 0.73
C THR A 469 -22.19 -10.51 0.55
N VAL A 470 -23.47 -10.88 0.37
CA VAL A 470 -24.57 -9.92 0.25
C VAL A 470 -24.84 -9.27 1.61
N ASP A 471 -24.80 -10.06 2.69
CA ASP A 471 -24.91 -9.55 4.06
C ASP A 471 -23.83 -8.49 4.33
N SER A 472 -22.57 -8.79 4.01
CA SER A 472 -21.45 -7.83 4.14
C SER A 472 -21.65 -6.57 3.29
N HIS A 473 -22.25 -6.67 2.11
CA HIS A 473 -22.53 -5.50 1.28
C HIS A 473 -23.56 -4.57 1.90
N ILE A 474 -24.62 -5.15 2.48
CA ILE A 474 -25.67 -4.41 3.17
C ILE A 474 -25.11 -3.75 4.44
N GLU A 475 -24.26 -4.45 5.19
CA GLU A 475 -23.56 -3.90 6.35
C GLU A 475 -22.68 -2.70 5.95
N PHE A 476 -21.89 -2.82 4.87
CA PHE A 476 -21.09 -1.72 4.35
C PHE A 476 -21.95 -0.48 4.03
N LEU A 477 -23.05 -0.66 3.29
CA LEU A 477 -23.95 0.44 2.92
C LEU A 477 -24.56 1.12 4.14
N THR A 478 -24.94 0.32 5.14
CA THR A 478 -25.53 0.79 6.41
C THR A 478 -24.52 1.61 7.20
N ASN A 479 -23.28 1.12 7.32
CA ASN A 479 -22.20 1.84 8.01
C ASN A 479 -21.83 3.14 7.28
N LYS A 480 -21.79 3.12 5.94
CA LYS A 480 -21.50 4.33 5.15
C LYS A 480 -22.61 5.38 5.27
N LEU A 481 -23.87 4.94 5.38
CA LEU A 481 -24.99 5.84 5.63
C LEU A 481 -24.85 6.51 7.01
N ARG A 482 -24.54 5.72 8.04
CA ARG A 482 -24.31 6.22 9.40
C ARG A 482 -23.18 7.24 9.48
N GLU A 483 -22.09 7.02 8.73
CA GLU A 483 -20.98 7.98 8.62
C GLU A 483 -21.45 9.35 8.10
N LEU A 484 -22.28 9.36 7.05
CA LEU A 484 -22.83 10.61 6.50
C LEU A 484 -23.82 11.29 7.44
N GLU A 485 -24.63 10.51 8.16
CA GLU A 485 -25.54 11.03 9.18
C GLU A 485 -24.78 11.73 10.30
N LEU A 486 -23.74 11.09 10.83
CA LEU A 486 -22.84 11.67 11.84
C LEU A 486 -22.18 12.95 11.33
N ALA A 487 -21.68 12.95 10.09
CA ALA A 487 -21.10 14.14 9.47
C ALA A 487 -22.13 15.27 9.27
N ALA A 488 -23.43 14.96 9.18
CA ALA A 488 -24.52 15.93 9.11
C ALA A 488 -25.01 16.41 10.49
N GLY A 489 -24.32 16.04 11.58
CA GLY A 489 -24.68 16.38 12.95
C GLY A 489 -25.29 15.21 13.74
N GLY A 490 -25.34 14.02 13.15
CA GLY A 490 -25.85 12.81 13.77
C GLY A 490 -27.36 12.83 14.05
N ASN A 491 -27.83 11.75 14.65
CA ASN A 491 -29.20 11.63 15.12
C ASN A 491 -29.42 12.50 16.38
N GLU A 492 -30.65 12.53 16.90
CA GLU A 492 -30.99 13.35 18.08
C GLU A 492 -30.10 13.03 19.29
N LEU A 493 -29.72 11.76 19.48
CA LEU A 493 -28.84 11.35 20.57
C LEU A 493 -27.40 11.89 20.39
N ASP A 494 -26.86 11.82 19.18
CA ASP A 494 -25.53 12.34 18.85
C ASP A 494 -25.45 13.86 19.13
N GLN A 495 -26.52 14.60 18.80
CA GLN A 495 -26.61 16.05 19.03
C GLN A 495 -26.62 16.39 20.52
N LEU A 496 -27.40 15.65 21.32
CA LEU A 496 -27.46 15.84 22.77
C LEU A 496 -26.09 15.56 23.43
N ILE A 497 -25.35 14.56 22.94
CA ILE A 497 -24.02 14.23 23.46
C ILE A 497 -22.99 15.30 23.09
N ALA A 498 -23.02 15.82 21.86
CA ALA A 498 -22.16 16.92 21.45
C ALA A 498 -22.44 18.20 22.25
N GLU A 499 -23.72 18.52 22.51
CA GLU A 499 -24.13 19.64 23.35
C GLU A 499 -23.61 19.48 24.80
N LYS A 500 -23.64 18.24 25.34
CA LYS A 500 -23.10 17.94 26.67
C LYS A 500 -21.59 18.18 26.74
N GLN A 501 -20.83 17.74 25.75
CA GLN A 501 -19.38 17.95 25.68
C GLN A 501 -19.02 19.45 25.59
N SER A 502 -19.79 20.22 24.82
CA SER A 502 -19.62 21.68 24.74
C SER A 502 -19.87 22.33 26.10
N LEU A 503 -20.99 21.99 26.77
CA LEU A 503 -21.31 22.53 28.09
C LEU A 503 -20.28 22.12 29.16
N GLN A 504 -19.70 20.92 29.06
CA GLN A 504 -18.60 20.49 29.95
C GLN A 504 -17.34 21.35 29.75
N THR A 505 -17.03 21.72 28.51
CA THR A 505 -15.92 22.65 28.19
C THR A 505 -16.18 24.04 28.77
N ASP A 506 -17.40 24.55 28.60
CA ASP A 506 -17.83 25.86 29.13
C ASP A 506 -17.84 25.86 30.67
N TYR A 507 -18.25 24.75 31.29
CA TYR A 507 -18.19 24.55 32.74
C TYR A 507 -16.75 24.65 33.25
N MET A 508 -15.79 23.98 32.60
CA MET A 508 -14.37 24.07 32.95
C MET A 508 -13.83 25.49 32.79
N ALA A 509 -14.19 26.18 31.70
CA ALA A 509 -13.80 27.57 31.49
C ALA A 509 -14.40 28.53 32.55
N ALA A 510 -15.63 28.30 32.99
CA ALA A 510 -16.26 29.07 34.07
C ALA A 510 -15.54 28.84 35.42
N LEU A 511 -15.12 27.60 35.70
CA LEU A 511 -14.32 27.27 36.88
C LEU A 511 -12.93 27.94 36.85
N ASP A 512 -12.25 27.92 35.71
CA ASP A 512 -10.95 28.59 35.52
C ASP A 512 -11.04 30.11 35.72
N ASN A 513 -12.17 30.71 35.33
CA ASN A 513 -12.47 32.13 35.54
C ASN A 513 -13.05 32.44 36.93
N ASN A 514 -13.20 31.45 37.81
CA ASN A 514 -13.79 31.56 39.15
C ASN A 514 -15.25 32.06 39.15
N ASP A 515 -15.99 31.89 38.06
CA ASP A 515 -17.41 32.24 37.97
C ASP A 515 -18.29 31.07 38.45
N LEU A 516 -18.46 30.98 39.76
CA LEU A 516 -19.27 29.94 40.40
C LEU A 516 -20.77 30.07 40.12
N THR A 517 -21.23 31.23 39.65
CA THR A 517 -22.65 31.44 39.33
C THR A 517 -22.96 30.87 37.95
N GLU A 518 -22.08 31.14 36.99
CA GLU A 518 -22.14 30.57 35.63
C GLU A 518 -21.90 29.06 35.65
N ALA A 519 -20.89 28.58 36.39
CA ALA A 519 -20.61 27.14 36.52
C ALA A 519 -21.84 26.36 37.05
N LYS A 520 -22.55 26.89 38.05
CA LYS A 520 -23.77 26.25 38.57
C LYS A 520 -24.93 26.25 37.56
N ALA A 521 -25.07 27.32 36.78
CA ALA A 521 -26.11 27.38 35.74
C ALA A 521 -25.84 26.37 34.62
N ILE A 522 -24.57 26.18 34.25
CA ILE A 522 -24.14 25.17 33.26
C ILE A 522 -24.33 23.74 33.82
N GLU A 523 -24.04 23.51 35.11
CA GLU A 523 -24.28 22.22 35.77
C GLU A 523 -25.77 21.79 35.73
N GLU A 524 -26.69 22.73 35.95
CA GLU A 524 -28.14 22.48 35.81
C GLU A 524 -28.56 22.16 34.36
N GLN A 525 -27.88 22.74 33.36
CA GLN A 525 -28.11 22.43 31.94
C GLN A 525 -27.58 21.04 31.57
N ILE A 526 -26.37 20.69 32.03
CA ILE A 526 -25.79 19.35 31.83
C ILE A 526 -26.72 18.28 32.43
N SER A 527 -27.24 18.50 33.65
CA SER A 527 -28.16 17.54 34.29
C SER A 527 -29.48 17.36 33.53
N ALA A 528 -30.03 18.42 32.95
CA ALA A 528 -31.25 18.31 32.14
C ALA A 528 -31.00 17.60 30.80
N LEU A 529 -29.80 17.77 30.26
CA LEU A 529 -29.35 17.11 29.04
C LEU A 529 -29.06 15.63 29.27
N ASP A 530 -28.51 15.27 30.44
CA ASP A 530 -28.33 13.89 30.88
C ASP A 530 -29.67 13.13 30.93
N ASP A 531 -30.73 13.74 31.47
CA ASP A 531 -32.08 13.15 31.47
C ASP A 531 -32.62 12.89 30.04
N GLN A 532 -32.33 13.79 29.09
CA GLN A 532 -32.74 13.64 27.69
C GLN A 532 -31.94 12.54 26.96
N ILE A 533 -30.64 12.49 27.21
CA ILE A 533 -29.75 11.44 26.70
C ILE A 533 -30.23 10.07 27.19
N ALA A 534 -30.49 9.92 28.49
CA ALA A 534 -30.97 8.67 29.08
C ALA A 534 -32.31 8.23 28.49
N GLN A 535 -33.23 9.16 28.22
CA GLN A 535 -34.52 8.86 27.61
C GLN A 535 -34.38 8.37 26.16
N GLN A 536 -33.52 8.99 25.37
CA GLN A 536 -33.26 8.56 23.99
C GLN A 536 -32.55 7.21 23.93
N GLN A 537 -31.60 6.95 24.81
CA GLN A 537 -30.90 5.66 24.91
C GLN A 537 -31.84 4.52 25.31
N ALA A 538 -32.76 4.76 26.24
CA ALA A 538 -33.77 3.77 26.61
C ALA A 538 -34.70 3.42 25.43
N ALA A 539 -35.10 4.41 24.63
CA ALA A 539 -35.92 4.19 23.45
C ALA A 539 -35.21 3.35 22.37
N GLN A 540 -33.92 3.63 22.12
CA GLN A 540 -33.11 2.83 21.18
C GLN A 540 -32.91 1.38 21.67
N ALA A 541 -32.68 1.18 22.98
CA ALA A 541 -32.56 -0.16 23.55
C ALA A 541 -33.86 -0.97 23.44
N ASP A 542 -35.02 -0.33 23.64
CA ASP A 542 -36.34 -0.95 23.43
C ASP A 542 -36.55 -1.36 21.96
N GLU A 543 -36.12 -0.52 21.01
CA GLU A 543 -36.18 -0.83 19.57
C GLU A 543 -35.25 -2.00 19.19
N LEU A 544 -34.02 -2.03 19.71
CA LEU A 544 -33.07 -3.13 19.48
C LEU A 544 -33.62 -4.46 20.02
N ASN A 545 -34.14 -4.45 21.26
CA ASN A 545 -34.76 -5.64 21.86
C ASN A 545 -35.96 -6.15 21.07
N ALA A 546 -36.78 -5.25 20.51
CA ALA A 546 -37.90 -5.61 19.65
C ALA A 546 -37.45 -6.22 18.32
N ALA A 547 -36.41 -5.66 17.70
CA ALA A 547 -35.81 -6.16 16.47
C ALA A 547 -35.17 -7.55 16.67
N GLN A 548 -34.43 -7.76 17.76
CA GLN A 548 -33.84 -9.05 18.12
C GLN A 548 -34.91 -10.12 18.42
N SER A 549 -36.00 -9.73 19.10
CA SER A 549 -37.14 -10.65 19.33
C SER A 549 -37.77 -11.09 18.00
N LYS A 550 -37.95 -10.16 17.06
CA LYS A 550 -38.48 -10.45 15.71
C LYS A 550 -37.53 -11.33 14.90
N LEU A 551 -36.22 -11.15 15.03
CA LEU A 551 -35.22 -12.05 14.42
C LEU A 551 -35.39 -13.48 14.94
N SER A 552 -35.50 -13.66 16.26
CA SER A 552 -35.69 -14.98 16.88
C SER A 552 -36.98 -15.67 16.38
N ASP A 553 -38.08 -14.92 16.27
CA ASP A 553 -39.35 -15.43 15.72
C ASP A 553 -39.23 -15.87 14.25
N LEU A 554 -38.44 -15.15 13.45
CA LEU A 554 -38.21 -15.49 12.04
C LEU A 554 -37.30 -16.72 11.90
N GLU A 555 -36.25 -16.83 12.72
CA GLU A 555 -35.38 -18.00 12.78
C GLU A 555 -36.14 -19.27 13.20
N GLU A 556 -37.05 -19.16 14.17
CA GLU A 556 -37.93 -20.27 14.56
C GLU A 556 -38.88 -20.69 13.42
N GLN A 557 -39.41 -19.71 12.66
CA GLN A 557 -40.23 -20.01 11.48
C GLN A 557 -39.41 -20.71 10.39
N LEU A 558 -38.17 -20.27 10.13
CA LEU A 558 -37.28 -20.90 9.15
C LEU A 558 -36.95 -22.34 9.55
N ALA A 559 -36.65 -22.60 10.82
CA ALA A 559 -36.37 -23.94 11.32
C ALA A 559 -37.55 -24.93 11.13
N ASN A 560 -38.77 -24.41 11.02
CA ASN A 560 -39.98 -25.19 10.81
C ASN A 560 -40.41 -25.29 9.32
N ALA A 561 -39.76 -24.55 8.42
CA ALA A 561 -40.05 -24.56 6.99
C ALA A 561 -39.41 -25.76 6.28
N GLU A 562 -40.00 -26.22 5.17
CA GLU A 562 -39.40 -27.29 4.36
C GLU A 562 -38.17 -26.74 3.61
N ALA A 563 -37.01 -27.36 3.82
CA ALA A 563 -35.74 -26.95 3.23
C ALA A 563 -35.81 -26.89 1.70
N GLY A 564 -35.38 -25.77 1.10
CA GLY A 564 -35.42 -25.54 -0.35
C GLY A 564 -36.79 -25.16 -0.92
N SER A 565 -37.79 -24.89 -0.06
CA SER A 565 -39.09 -24.34 -0.49
C SER A 565 -39.04 -22.82 -0.73
N SER A 566 -40.03 -22.30 -1.47
CA SER A 566 -40.21 -20.86 -1.65
C SER A 566 -40.46 -20.12 -0.33
N GLU A 567 -41.05 -20.79 0.66
CA GLU A 567 -41.32 -20.23 1.99
C GLU A 567 -40.03 -20.08 2.81
N ALA A 568 -39.15 -21.09 2.77
CA ALA A 568 -37.83 -21.01 3.40
C ALA A 568 -36.97 -19.89 2.80
N ALA A 569 -36.98 -19.73 1.47
CA ALA A 569 -36.26 -18.65 0.79
C ALA A 569 -36.79 -17.25 1.18
N ASP A 570 -38.12 -17.08 1.30
CA ASP A 570 -38.72 -15.83 1.75
C ASP A 570 -38.43 -15.52 3.23
N LEU A 571 -38.33 -16.54 4.08
CA LEU A 571 -37.95 -16.39 5.50
C LEU A 571 -36.48 -16.03 5.66
N GLU A 572 -35.58 -16.66 4.90
CA GLU A 572 -34.15 -16.31 4.86
C GLU A 572 -33.95 -14.85 4.45
N LYS A 573 -34.70 -14.37 3.45
CA LYS A 573 -34.69 -12.94 3.06
C LYS A 573 -35.14 -12.02 4.19
N GLN A 574 -36.20 -12.39 4.91
CA GLN A 574 -36.71 -11.60 6.03
C GLN A 574 -35.73 -11.58 7.21
N ILE A 575 -35.07 -12.71 7.50
CA ILE A 575 -34.02 -12.81 8.52
C ILE A 575 -32.86 -11.90 8.15
N ALA A 576 -32.38 -11.95 6.90
CA ALA A 576 -31.29 -11.10 6.45
C ALA A 576 -31.66 -9.60 6.53
N ALA A 577 -32.87 -9.22 6.08
CA ALA A 577 -33.36 -7.85 6.23
C ALA A 577 -33.47 -7.42 7.71
N GLN A 578 -33.88 -8.35 8.59
CA GLN A 578 -33.96 -8.08 10.02
C GLN A 578 -32.58 -7.94 10.68
N LYS A 579 -31.58 -8.74 10.27
CA LYS A 579 -30.19 -8.60 10.71
C LYS A 579 -29.60 -7.25 10.29
N ALA A 580 -29.89 -6.82 9.06
CA ALA A 580 -29.49 -5.48 8.59
C ALA A 580 -30.12 -4.35 9.43
N GLU A 581 -31.40 -4.48 9.79
CA GLU A 581 -32.08 -3.53 10.69
C GLU A 581 -31.44 -3.50 12.10
N ILE A 582 -31.04 -4.66 12.63
CA ILE A 582 -30.33 -4.76 13.91
C ILE A 582 -28.95 -4.08 13.82
N SER A 583 -28.16 -4.38 12.79
CA SER A 583 -26.85 -3.74 12.60
C SER A 583 -26.95 -2.22 12.44
N ALA A 584 -28.02 -1.73 11.78
CA ALA A 584 -28.30 -0.30 11.68
C ALA A 584 -28.61 0.33 13.05
N LEU A 585 -29.38 -0.35 13.90
CA LEU A 585 -29.68 0.11 15.26
C LEU A 585 -28.44 0.10 16.17
N GLU A 586 -27.60 -0.93 16.06
CA GLU A 586 -26.35 -1.06 16.82
C GLU A 586 -25.34 0.05 16.44
N SER A 587 -25.21 0.36 15.14
CA SER A 587 -24.36 1.43 14.62
C SER A 587 -24.83 2.84 15.05
N ASN A 588 -26.08 2.98 15.48
CA ASN A 588 -26.68 4.23 15.95
C ASN A 588 -26.43 4.56 17.43
N MET A 589 -25.73 3.69 18.18
CA MET A 589 -25.41 3.87 19.60
C MET A 589 -23.99 4.46 19.80
N SER A 590 -23.81 5.45 20.69
CA SER A 590 -22.56 6.24 20.89
C SER A 590 -21.75 5.87 22.15
N ASP A 591 -20.45 6.18 22.28
CA ASP A 591 -19.62 5.93 23.49
C ASP A 591 -20.18 6.45 24.83
N GLY A 592 -21.00 7.51 24.82
CA GLY A 592 -21.70 8.03 26.01
C GLY A 592 -22.81 7.12 26.55
N SER A 593 -23.36 6.21 25.72
CA SER A 593 -24.36 5.21 26.13
C SER A 593 -23.77 4.01 26.83
N LEU A 594 -22.46 3.78 26.68
CA LEU A 594 -21.75 2.74 27.42
C LEU A 594 -21.78 3.02 28.93
N GLY A 595 -21.65 4.29 29.32
CA GLY A 595 -21.78 4.77 30.71
C GLY A 595 -23.10 4.40 31.37
N GLU A 596 -24.20 4.68 30.69
CA GLU A 596 -25.58 4.45 31.15
C GLU A 596 -25.96 2.97 31.07
N LEU A 597 -25.52 2.25 30.02
CA LEU A 597 -25.68 0.80 29.90
C LEU A 597 -24.97 0.08 31.04
N VAL A 598 -23.71 0.43 31.32
CA VAL A 598 -22.95 -0.14 32.45
C VAL A 598 -23.64 0.16 33.77
N ALA A 599 -24.17 1.38 33.95
CA ALA A 599 -24.92 1.73 35.15
C ALA A 599 -26.25 0.97 35.27
N THR A 600 -26.96 0.75 34.16
CA THR A 600 -28.25 0.03 34.08
C THR A 600 -28.07 -1.46 34.33
N LEU A 601 -27.16 -2.12 33.60
CA LEU A 601 -26.80 -3.52 33.80
C LEU A 601 -26.32 -3.75 35.24
N LYS A 602 -25.53 -2.82 35.79
CA LYS A 602 -25.12 -2.86 37.19
C LYS A 602 -26.33 -2.78 38.13
N ALA A 603 -27.23 -1.82 37.92
CA ALA A 603 -28.41 -1.65 38.76
C ALA A 603 -29.35 -2.88 38.69
N GLU A 604 -29.51 -3.47 37.52
CA GLU A 604 -30.32 -4.67 37.29
C GLU A 604 -29.71 -5.89 37.98
N CYS A 605 -28.40 -6.12 37.79
CA CYS A 605 -27.65 -7.13 38.52
C CYS A 605 -27.83 -6.99 40.03
N LEU A 606 -27.61 -5.78 40.58
CA LEU A 606 -27.76 -5.49 42.00
C LEU A 606 -29.19 -5.66 42.51
N SER A 607 -30.20 -5.46 41.66
CA SER A 607 -31.61 -5.67 42.02
C SER A 607 -31.99 -7.16 42.13
N ILE A 608 -31.33 -8.02 41.36
CA ILE A 608 -31.57 -9.47 41.33
C ILE A 608 -30.84 -10.17 42.47
N ILE A 609 -29.62 -9.69 42.80
CA ILE A 609 -28.79 -10.25 43.89
C ILE A 609 -29.48 -10.05 45.24
N GLY A 610 -29.68 -11.16 45.97
CA GLY A 610 -30.35 -11.20 47.27
C GLY A 610 -31.89 -11.20 47.23
N ASN A 611 -32.50 -11.01 46.05
CA ASN A 611 -33.96 -10.98 45.87
C ASN A 611 -34.52 -12.13 45.03
N SER A 612 -33.66 -12.96 44.43
CA SER A 612 -34.02 -14.08 43.54
C SER A 612 -33.51 -15.44 44.04
N SER A 613 -34.28 -16.49 43.74
CA SER A 613 -33.95 -17.89 44.06
C SER A 613 -33.23 -18.56 42.89
N SER A 614 -32.47 -19.63 43.14
CA SER A 614 -31.64 -20.35 42.14
C SER A 614 -32.38 -21.00 40.95
N GLY A 615 -33.68 -20.77 40.79
CA GLY A 615 -34.50 -21.32 39.70
C GLY A 615 -35.47 -20.30 39.10
N ASP A 616 -35.29 -19.03 39.47
CA ASP A 616 -36.13 -17.93 38.99
C ASP A 616 -35.62 -17.45 37.61
N PRO A 617 -36.51 -17.09 36.66
CA PRO A 617 -36.13 -16.63 35.33
C PRO A 617 -35.17 -15.42 35.34
N GLU A 618 -35.28 -14.57 36.36
CA GLU A 618 -34.42 -13.39 36.55
C GLU A 618 -32.93 -13.77 36.76
N ARG A 619 -32.61 -15.03 37.10
CA ARG A 619 -31.20 -15.49 37.18
C ARG A 619 -30.52 -15.65 35.84
N THR A 620 -31.28 -15.93 34.79
CA THR A 620 -30.73 -15.94 33.42
C THR A 620 -30.38 -14.53 32.97
N THR A 621 -31.20 -13.54 33.35
CA THR A 621 -30.92 -12.11 33.12
C THR A 621 -29.62 -11.68 33.83
N LEU A 622 -29.47 -11.97 35.12
CA LEU A 622 -28.24 -11.67 35.88
C LEU A 622 -26.97 -12.22 35.20
N LYS A 623 -27.04 -13.45 34.69
CA LYS A 623 -25.92 -14.06 33.98
C LYS A 623 -25.60 -13.34 32.66
N ASN A 624 -26.62 -13.06 31.85
CA ASN A 624 -26.46 -12.36 30.57
C ASN A 624 -25.91 -10.94 30.76
N ASP A 625 -26.37 -10.23 31.79
CA ASP A 625 -25.90 -8.88 32.11
C ASP A 625 -24.43 -8.86 32.56
N ILE A 626 -24.03 -9.85 33.37
CA ILE A 626 -22.63 -10.03 33.78
C ILE A 626 -21.74 -10.38 32.59
N ASP A 627 -22.18 -11.32 31.74
CA ASP A 627 -21.43 -11.71 30.53
C ASP A 627 -21.28 -10.52 29.57
N THR A 628 -22.32 -9.68 29.46
CA THR A 628 -22.30 -8.42 28.71
C THR A 628 -21.30 -7.43 29.32
N LEU A 629 -21.36 -7.17 30.63
CA LEU A 629 -20.41 -6.29 31.31
C LEU A 629 -18.95 -6.77 31.16
N VAL A 630 -18.70 -8.07 31.24
CA VAL A 630 -17.36 -8.63 31.03
C VAL A 630 -16.86 -8.40 29.59
N SER A 631 -17.73 -8.54 28.59
CA SER A 631 -17.37 -8.26 27.18
C SER A 631 -17.05 -6.79 26.90
N LEU A 632 -17.64 -5.87 27.69
CA LEU A 632 -17.39 -4.43 27.57
C LEU A 632 -16.11 -3.98 28.30
N LEU A 633 -15.48 -4.85 29.10
CA LEU A 633 -14.33 -4.51 29.95
C LEU A 633 -13.11 -4.06 29.14
N ASP A 634 -12.88 -4.68 27.99
CA ASP A 634 -11.78 -4.35 27.07
C ASP A 634 -12.00 -3.01 26.34
N GLN A 635 -13.26 -2.55 26.26
CA GLN A 635 -13.64 -1.31 25.58
C GLN A 635 -13.51 -0.08 26.48
N ASN A 636 -13.82 -0.20 27.78
CA ASN A 636 -13.68 0.92 28.72
C ASN A 636 -13.39 0.48 30.16
N VAL A 637 -12.12 0.12 30.40
CA VAL A 637 -11.65 -0.40 31.70
C VAL A 637 -11.88 0.57 32.86
N LYS A 638 -11.89 1.90 32.65
CA LYS A 638 -12.14 2.89 33.73
C LYS A 638 -13.57 2.84 34.26
N LEU A 639 -14.52 2.50 33.40
CA LEU A 639 -15.96 2.54 33.68
C LEU A 639 -16.51 1.18 34.14
N VAL A 640 -16.10 0.10 33.45
CA VAL A 640 -16.64 -1.25 33.65
C VAL A 640 -15.99 -1.95 34.83
N PHE A 641 -14.68 -1.76 35.03
CA PHE A 641 -13.94 -2.40 36.12
C PHE A 641 -14.51 -2.09 37.51
N PRO A 642 -14.86 -0.83 37.86
CA PRO A 642 -15.51 -0.54 39.14
C PRO A 642 -16.91 -1.16 39.26
N ALA A 643 -17.69 -1.24 38.18
CA ALA A 643 -19.03 -1.84 38.20
C ALA A 643 -19.00 -3.34 38.51
N LEU A 644 -18.06 -4.07 37.90
CA LEU A 644 -17.82 -5.49 38.18
C LEU A 644 -17.35 -5.72 39.62
N GLN A 645 -16.54 -4.82 40.20
CA GLN A 645 -16.15 -4.90 41.61
C GLN A 645 -17.35 -4.79 42.55
N GLU A 646 -18.28 -3.87 42.29
CA GLU A 646 -19.49 -3.69 43.11
C GLU A 646 -20.43 -4.92 43.02
N ILE A 647 -20.61 -5.49 41.82
CA ILE A 647 -21.40 -6.72 41.61
C ILE A 647 -20.76 -7.91 42.32
N HIS A 648 -19.43 -8.06 42.21
CA HIS A 648 -18.68 -9.11 42.91
C HIS A 648 -18.83 -9.01 44.43
N GLU A 649 -18.72 -7.80 44.99
CA GLU A 649 -18.89 -7.56 46.42
C GLU A 649 -20.30 -7.92 46.89
N ALA A 650 -21.34 -7.61 46.10
CA ALA A 650 -22.71 -7.98 46.41
C ALA A 650 -22.93 -9.51 46.39
N MET A 651 -22.45 -10.22 45.37
CA MET A 651 -22.61 -11.68 45.26
C MET A 651 -21.82 -12.42 46.36
N THR A 652 -20.59 -11.99 46.65
CA THR A 652 -19.78 -12.60 47.72
C THR A 652 -20.37 -12.34 49.11
N THR A 653 -21.01 -11.19 49.32
CA THR A 653 -21.76 -10.88 50.55
C THR A 653 -22.93 -11.86 50.76
N GLU A 654 -23.73 -12.12 49.73
CA GLU A 654 -24.82 -13.11 49.80
C GLU A 654 -24.30 -14.53 50.10
N ARG A 655 -23.20 -14.92 49.45
CA ARG A 655 -22.54 -16.22 49.71
C ARG A 655 -22.04 -16.34 51.15
N ASP A 656 -21.31 -15.34 51.65
CA ASP A 656 -20.53 -15.45 52.88
C ASP A 656 -21.33 -15.08 54.14
N LEU A 657 -22.31 -14.17 54.03
CA LEU A 657 -23.16 -13.75 55.15
C LEU A 657 -24.51 -14.47 55.18
N ASN A 658 -25.14 -14.69 54.03
CA ASN A 658 -26.48 -15.28 53.94
C ASN A 658 -26.44 -16.78 53.57
N GLY A 659 -25.28 -17.31 53.20
CA GLY A 659 -25.07 -18.73 52.92
C GLY A 659 -25.64 -19.18 51.57
N ASP A 660 -25.90 -18.25 50.66
CA ASP A 660 -26.41 -18.55 49.32
C ASP A 660 -25.27 -18.85 48.35
N SER A 661 -24.98 -20.14 48.15
CA SER A 661 -23.92 -20.60 47.25
C SER A 661 -24.34 -20.65 45.78
N SER A 662 -25.50 -20.11 45.41
CA SER A 662 -26.03 -20.21 44.04
C SER A 662 -25.36 -19.29 43.02
N TYR A 663 -24.58 -18.29 43.45
CA TYR A 663 -23.84 -17.35 42.58
C TYR A 663 -22.41 -17.82 42.23
N GLY A 664 -22.09 -19.11 42.45
CA GLY A 664 -20.70 -19.59 42.42
C GLY A 664 -20.01 -19.44 41.06
N ASP A 665 -20.75 -19.65 39.97
CA ASP A 665 -20.21 -19.60 38.62
C ASP A 665 -20.01 -18.13 38.18
N GLU A 666 -20.98 -17.25 38.47
CA GLU A 666 -20.92 -15.82 38.16
C GLU A 666 -19.82 -15.10 38.95
N ILE A 667 -19.60 -15.47 40.23
CA ILE A 667 -18.47 -14.95 41.02
C ILE A 667 -17.14 -15.30 40.35
N THR A 668 -17.00 -16.53 39.84
CA THR A 668 -15.75 -16.97 39.19
C THR A 668 -15.51 -16.18 37.90
N THR A 669 -16.54 -16.00 37.07
CA THR A 669 -16.47 -15.19 35.84
C THR A 669 -16.01 -13.74 36.11
N VAL A 670 -16.56 -13.10 37.15
CA VAL A 670 -16.18 -11.72 37.51
C VAL A 670 -14.76 -11.64 38.10
N GLU A 671 -14.36 -12.63 38.91
CA GLU A 671 -12.99 -12.69 39.49
C GLU A 671 -11.91 -12.82 38.41
N GLU A 672 -12.13 -13.69 37.41
CA GLU A 672 -11.22 -13.86 36.28
C GLU A 672 -11.08 -12.56 35.46
N ALA A 673 -12.20 -11.88 35.19
CA ALA A 673 -12.22 -10.61 34.46
C ALA A 673 -11.48 -9.48 35.20
N ILE A 674 -11.69 -9.34 36.52
CA ILE A 674 -11.00 -8.34 37.36
C ILE A 674 -9.50 -8.63 37.46
N LEU A 675 -9.10 -9.90 37.58
CA LEU A 675 -7.69 -10.29 37.66
C LEU A 675 -6.94 -10.01 36.35
N GLY A 676 -7.59 -10.20 35.19
CA GLY A 676 -7.00 -9.94 33.88
C GLY A 676 -6.78 -8.46 33.55
N SER A 677 -7.56 -7.56 34.14
CA SER A 677 -7.65 -6.13 33.74
C SER A 677 -7.07 -5.14 34.75
N LYS A 678 -6.60 -5.59 35.92
CA LYS A 678 -6.11 -4.73 37.00
C LYS A 678 -4.90 -3.86 36.63
N ALA A 679 -3.95 -4.39 35.85
CA ALA A 679 -2.76 -3.64 35.43
C ALA A 679 -3.13 -2.47 34.50
N LEU A 680 -4.12 -2.67 33.61
CA LEU A 680 -4.64 -1.65 32.72
C LEU A 680 -5.38 -0.54 33.49
N TYR A 681 -6.19 -0.94 34.49
CA TYR A 681 -6.87 0.01 35.37
C TYR A 681 -5.89 0.88 36.17
N ASP A 682 -4.85 0.29 36.75
CA ASP A 682 -3.84 0.99 37.56
C ASP A 682 -3.00 1.97 36.70
N ALA A 683 -2.68 1.62 35.44
CA ALA A 683 -1.98 2.50 34.49
C ALA A 683 -2.83 3.72 34.08
N ALA A 684 -4.14 3.52 33.94
CA ALA A 684 -5.08 4.56 33.55
C ALA A 684 -5.30 5.64 34.65
N LEU A 685 -4.75 5.42 35.86
CA LEU A 685 -4.87 6.25 37.07
C LEU A 685 -3.63 7.10 37.39
N SER A 686 -2.47 6.87 36.75
CA SER A 686 -1.25 7.68 36.91
C SER A 686 -1.27 8.92 36.00
N GLY A 687 -1.09 10.12 36.56
CA GLY A 687 -1.28 11.42 35.87
C GLY A 687 -0.35 11.69 34.67
N SER A 688 -0.82 12.51 33.73
CA SER A 688 -0.20 12.78 32.43
C SER A 688 1.06 13.68 32.50
N LEU A 689 2.15 13.26 31.87
CA LEU A 689 3.33 14.09 31.59
C LEU A 689 3.02 15.17 30.54
N SER A 690 3.75 16.29 30.58
CA SER A 690 3.72 17.32 29.53
C SER A 690 4.57 16.95 28.30
N ALA A 691 4.33 17.59 27.15
CA ALA A 691 5.03 17.30 25.90
C ALA A 691 6.56 17.52 26.02
N ASP A 692 6.99 18.60 26.69
CA ASP A 692 8.41 18.89 26.91
C ASP A 692 9.11 17.79 27.74
N GLN A 693 8.41 17.22 28.72
CA GLN A 693 8.96 16.14 29.55
C GLN A 693 9.09 14.82 28.78
N LEU A 694 8.10 14.51 27.94
CA LEU A 694 8.16 13.33 27.06
C LEU A 694 9.32 13.44 26.06
N GLN A 695 9.53 14.63 25.49
CA GLN A 695 10.66 14.88 24.59
C GLN A 695 12.01 14.77 25.30
N GLU A 696 12.16 15.36 26.50
CA GLU A 696 13.42 15.32 27.25
C GLU A 696 13.82 13.88 27.62
N ILE A 697 12.86 13.05 28.02
CA ILE A 697 13.09 11.62 28.32
C ILE A 697 13.51 10.85 27.05
N ALA A 698 12.86 11.13 25.92
CA ALA A 698 13.19 10.50 24.64
C ALA A 698 14.59 10.87 24.15
N ASP A 699 14.94 12.15 24.18
CA ASP A 699 16.25 12.65 23.76
C ASP A 699 17.38 12.02 24.58
N ALA A 700 17.20 11.94 25.91
CA ALA A 700 18.15 11.29 26.80
C ALA A 700 18.33 9.79 26.48
N PHE A 701 17.22 9.07 26.23
CA PHE A 701 17.26 7.66 25.88
C PHE A 701 17.98 7.42 24.55
N LEU A 702 17.60 8.16 23.50
CA LEU A 702 18.14 8.01 22.15
C LEU A 702 19.61 8.50 22.04
N ALA A 703 20.05 9.36 22.95
CA ALA A 703 21.45 9.74 23.11
C ALA A 703 22.29 8.70 23.89
N GLY A 704 21.65 7.64 24.43
CA GLY A 704 22.32 6.59 25.20
C GLY A 704 22.52 6.93 26.68
N GLU A 705 21.82 7.92 27.24
CA GLU A 705 21.93 8.32 28.64
C GLU A 705 20.88 7.60 29.54
N GLY A 706 21.33 7.12 30.71
CA GLY A 706 20.44 6.80 31.84
C GLY A 706 19.71 5.44 31.84
N GLY A 707 20.41 4.32 31.64
CA GLY A 707 19.81 2.98 31.87
C GLY A 707 19.44 2.73 33.35
N LEU A 708 18.18 2.33 33.60
CA LEU A 708 17.69 1.90 34.93
C LEU A 708 17.94 0.40 35.21
N LEU A 709 18.44 -0.36 34.23
CA LEU A 709 18.78 -1.77 34.39
C LEU A 709 20.24 -2.04 33.97
N ASP A 710 21.02 -2.44 34.96
CA ASP A 710 22.37 -2.96 34.87
C ASP A 710 22.37 -4.31 34.12
N ALA A 711 22.41 -4.28 32.77
CA ALA A 711 22.94 -5.33 31.89
C ALA A 711 22.82 -4.96 30.40
N GLY A 712 23.90 -4.44 29.81
CA GLY A 712 24.09 -4.30 28.36
C GLY A 712 23.88 -2.89 27.84
N GLU A 713 24.96 -2.20 27.45
CA GLU A 713 24.86 -0.99 26.61
C GLU A 713 24.20 -1.39 25.28
N THR A 714 22.93 -1.05 25.09
CA THR A 714 22.31 -1.10 23.76
C THR A 714 22.93 0.02 22.93
N ASP A 715 23.78 -0.32 21.97
CA ASP A 715 24.44 0.64 21.07
C ASP A 715 23.43 1.17 20.02
N LEU A 716 22.76 2.26 20.38
CA LEU A 716 21.78 2.95 19.53
C LEU A 716 22.42 3.80 18.41
N SER A 717 23.77 3.87 18.34
CA SER A 717 24.46 4.68 17.32
C SER A 717 24.33 4.13 15.89
N SER A 718 23.92 2.86 15.77
CA SER A 718 23.71 2.17 14.50
C SER A 718 22.36 2.45 13.85
N LEU A 719 21.39 3.01 14.59
CA LEU A 719 20.08 3.36 14.07
C LEU A 719 20.14 4.64 13.24
N SER A 720 19.48 4.61 12.08
CA SER A 720 19.19 5.81 11.29
C SER A 720 18.27 6.77 12.05
N ASP A 721 18.24 8.03 11.64
CA ASP A 721 17.34 9.02 12.24
C ASP A 721 15.86 8.66 11.99
N TRP A 722 15.54 7.97 10.89
CA TRP A 722 14.21 7.42 10.64
C TRP A 722 13.84 6.33 11.64
N GLU A 723 14.76 5.42 11.96
CA GLU A 723 14.52 4.36 12.94
C GLU A 723 14.36 4.93 14.36
N LYS A 724 15.15 5.94 14.76
CA LYS A 724 15.00 6.62 16.05
C LYS A 724 13.64 7.32 16.20
N ASN A 725 13.20 8.01 15.14
CA ASN A 725 11.88 8.66 15.14
C ASN A 725 10.74 7.64 15.14
N CYS A 726 10.92 6.49 14.48
CA CYS A 726 9.97 5.38 14.54
C CYS A 726 9.84 4.83 15.98
N VAL A 727 10.96 4.61 16.68
CA VAL A 727 10.98 4.21 18.10
C VAL A 727 10.25 5.24 18.97
N TYR A 728 10.47 6.53 18.73
CA TYR A 728 9.81 7.59 19.48
C TYR A 728 8.29 7.62 19.26
N LEU A 729 7.82 7.53 18.00
CA LEU A 729 6.40 7.49 17.66
C LEU A 729 5.70 6.28 18.29
N LEU A 730 6.34 5.09 18.26
CA LEU A 730 5.80 3.88 18.90
C LEU A 730 5.72 4.02 20.42
N ALA A 731 6.74 4.60 21.05
CA ALA A 731 6.72 4.82 22.49
C ALA A 731 5.65 5.84 22.91
N LEU A 732 5.43 6.89 22.11
CA LEU A 732 4.35 7.87 22.32
C LEU A 732 2.98 7.24 22.17
N GLN A 733 2.77 6.40 21.14
CA GLN A 733 1.51 5.69 20.92
C GLN A 733 1.20 4.78 22.13
N ARG A 734 2.17 3.96 22.56
CA ARG A 734 2.00 3.09 23.74
C ARG A 734 1.74 3.87 25.03
N TYR A 735 2.41 5.00 25.22
CA TYR A 735 2.17 5.87 26.36
C TYR A 735 0.78 6.51 26.30
N TYR A 736 0.33 6.91 25.12
CA TYR A 736 -1.03 7.39 24.91
C TYR A 736 -2.06 6.29 25.20
N ASP A 737 -1.86 5.07 24.69
CA ASP A 737 -2.77 3.95 24.96
C ASP A 737 -2.90 3.69 26.46
N ALA A 738 -1.79 3.78 27.20
CA ALA A 738 -1.74 3.58 28.64
C ALA A 738 -2.38 4.73 29.46
N THR A 739 -2.26 5.98 29.02
CA THR A 739 -2.57 7.17 29.85
C THR A 739 -3.71 8.04 29.34
N GLN A 740 -4.03 7.96 28.04
CA GLN A 740 -4.92 8.86 27.30
C GLN A 740 -4.51 10.34 27.40
N GLY A 741 -3.20 10.61 27.53
CA GLY A 741 -2.66 11.96 27.72
C GLY A 741 -2.69 12.82 26.45
N SER A 742 -3.26 14.02 26.52
CA SER A 742 -3.36 14.95 25.38
C SER A 742 -2.00 15.44 24.85
N ALA A 743 -0.97 15.47 25.69
CA ALA A 743 0.39 15.83 25.28
C ALA A 743 1.02 14.81 24.31
N ALA A 744 0.73 13.52 24.51
CA ALA A 744 1.21 12.46 23.63
C ALA A 744 0.53 12.53 22.26
N LEU A 745 -0.78 12.79 22.22
CA LEU A 745 -1.52 13.03 20.97
C LEU A 745 -0.95 14.20 20.16
N GLN A 746 -0.65 15.33 20.82
CA GLN A 746 -0.05 16.49 20.15
C GLN A 746 1.31 16.15 19.52
N LEU A 747 2.15 15.40 20.25
CA LEU A 747 3.45 14.97 19.74
C LEU A 747 3.30 13.96 18.59
N LEU A 748 2.42 12.96 18.72
CA LEU A 748 2.11 12.01 17.64
C LEU A 748 1.75 12.74 16.34
N GLY A 749 0.85 13.73 16.40
CA GLY A 749 0.47 14.54 15.24
C GLY A 749 1.64 15.32 14.62
N SER A 750 2.40 16.05 15.45
CA SER A 750 3.50 16.88 14.98
C SER A 750 4.69 16.10 14.40
N VAL A 751 5.10 15.01 15.07
CA VAL A 751 6.26 14.20 14.69
C VAL A 751 5.95 13.36 13.46
N SER A 752 4.77 12.72 13.39
CA SER A 752 4.38 11.94 12.21
C SER A 752 4.29 12.80 10.95
N GLN A 753 3.66 13.97 11.04
CA GLN A 753 3.60 14.94 9.94
C GLN A 753 4.99 15.37 9.47
N GLN A 754 5.90 15.65 10.41
CA GLN A 754 7.27 16.02 10.09
C GLN A 754 7.99 14.89 9.34
N GLN A 755 7.85 13.63 9.79
CA GLN A 755 8.47 12.48 9.14
C GLN A 755 7.95 12.26 7.71
N VAL A 756 6.65 12.45 7.49
CA VAL A 756 6.05 12.37 6.15
C VAL A 756 6.59 13.47 5.25
N ASN A 757 6.70 14.71 5.74
CA ASN A 757 7.27 15.82 4.97
C ASN A 757 8.74 15.59 4.59
N LEU A 758 9.48 14.82 5.40
CA LEU A 758 10.86 14.43 5.15
C LEU A 758 11.00 13.18 4.26
N GLY A 759 9.89 12.57 3.85
CA GLY A 759 9.89 11.37 3.01
C GLY A 759 10.38 10.11 3.74
N SER A 760 10.12 10.00 5.05
CA SER A 760 10.50 8.81 5.82
C SER A 760 9.86 7.54 5.24
N PRO A 761 10.64 6.47 4.98
CA PRO A 761 10.11 5.20 4.48
C PRO A 761 9.38 4.39 5.54
N LEU A 762 9.47 4.79 6.82
CA LEU A 762 8.89 4.06 7.96
C LEU A 762 7.57 4.67 8.43
N VAL A 763 7.17 5.83 7.91
CA VAL A 763 5.91 6.51 8.22
C VAL A 763 5.07 6.56 6.95
N PHE A 764 3.80 6.19 7.04
CA PHE A 764 2.92 6.07 5.88
C PHE A 764 1.53 6.65 6.16
N VAL A 765 0.75 6.89 5.11
CA VAL A 765 -0.65 7.33 5.23
C VAL A 765 -1.52 6.10 5.50
N GLN A 766 -2.33 6.15 6.54
CA GLN A 766 -3.27 5.08 6.89
C GLN A 766 -4.30 4.85 5.77
N ALA A 767 -4.70 3.60 5.59
CA ALA A 767 -5.89 3.29 4.79
C ALA A 767 -7.15 3.68 5.59
N GLN A 768 -8.22 4.08 4.90
CA GLN A 768 -9.49 4.46 5.53
C GLN A 768 -10.29 3.19 5.89
N ASP A 769 -9.85 2.46 6.91
CA ASP A 769 -10.52 1.27 7.44
C ASP A 769 -10.45 1.22 8.97
N PRO A 770 -11.58 1.33 9.71
CA PRO A 770 -11.57 1.19 11.17
C PRO A 770 -11.46 -0.26 11.64
N SER A 771 -11.61 -1.25 10.74
CA SER A 771 -11.79 -2.65 11.13
C SER A 771 -10.49 -3.46 11.20
N MET A 772 -9.38 -2.95 10.66
CA MET A 772 -8.05 -3.57 10.71
C MET A 772 -7.00 -2.57 10.20
N GLU A 773 -5.76 -2.71 10.67
CA GLU A 773 -4.65 -1.95 10.12
C GLU A 773 -4.17 -2.48 8.76
N TYR A 774 -3.79 -1.55 7.90
CA TYR A 774 -3.29 -1.83 6.56
C TYR A 774 -1.93 -1.17 6.33
N LEU A 775 -1.04 -1.87 5.64
CA LEU A 775 0.30 -1.41 5.31
C LEU A 775 0.47 -1.22 3.78
N PRO A 776 1.04 -0.11 3.29
CA PRO A 776 1.34 0.04 1.88
C PRO A 776 2.30 -1.06 1.40
N VAL A 777 2.00 -1.68 0.26
CA VAL A 777 2.82 -2.76 -0.32
C VAL A 777 4.26 -2.30 -0.56
N LYS A 778 4.45 -1.06 -1.04
CA LYS A 778 5.78 -0.47 -1.26
C LYS A 778 6.58 -0.38 0.06
N THR A 779 5.92 0.07 1.13
CA THR A 779 6.52 0.18 2.46
C THR A 779 6.86 -1.20 3.04
N ALA A 780 5.94 -2.16 2.92
CA ALA A 780 6.17 -3.55 3.31
C ALA A 780 7.35 -4.18 2.56
N ALA A 781 7.43 -3.94 1.25
CA ALA A 781 8.51 -4.43 0.39
C ALA A 781 9.86 -3.88 0.83
N GLN A 782 9.94 -2.58 1.07
CA GLN A 782 11.16 -1.91 1.50
C GLN A 782 11.62 -2.44 2.87
N ALA A 783 10.69 -2.57 3.83
CA ALA A 783 10.99 -3.13 5.16
C ALA A 783 11.44 -4.59 5.09
N ALA A 784 10.87 -5.40 4.20
CA ALA A 784 11.20 -6.82 4.01
C ALA A 784 12.40 -7.06 3.06
N GLY A 785 12.95 -6.01 2.43
CA GLY A 785 13.99 -6.14 1.41
C GLY A 785 13.56 -6.95 0.19
N LEU A 786 12.34 -6.69 -0.28
CA LEU A 786 11.71 -7.24 -1.49
C LEU A 786 11.61 -6.15 -2.57
N ARG A 787 11.70 -6.53 -3.84
CA ARG A 787 11.44 -5.60 -4.96
C ARG A 787 9.94 -5.45 -5.14
N TYR A 788 9.45 -4.23 -5.20
CA TYR A 788 8.07 -3.90 -5.53
C TYR A 788 7.94 -3.43 -6.98
N VAL A 789 6.99 -3.99 -7.71
CA VAL A 789 6.58 -3.53 -9.04
C VAL A 789 5.09 -3.22 -8.99
N TRP A 790 4.73 -1.98 -9.29
CA TRP A 790 3.35 -1.54 -9.40
C TRP A 790 2.93 -1.56 -10.87
N ASN A 791 1.85 -2.26 -11.19
CA ASN A 791 1.18 -2.17 -12.47
C ASN A 791 -0.15 -1.45 -12.27
N GLN A 792 -0.13 -0.12 -12.46
CA GLN A 792 -1.32 0.72 -12.34
C GLN A 792 -2.44 0.28 -13.28
N ASN A 793 -2.07 -0.09 -14.51
CA ASN A 793 -3.02 -0.52 -15.54
C ASN A 793 -3.71 -1.84 -15.18
N LYS A 794 -3.14 -2.68 -14.33
CA LYS A 794 -3.80 -3.90 -13.81
C LYS A 794 -4.35 -3.73 -12.40
N SER A 795 -4.08 -2.60 -11.74
CA SER A 795 -4.29 -2.42 -10.30
C SER A 795 -3.64 -3.56 -9.49
N GLN A 796 -2.42 -3.95 -9.87
CA GLN A 796 -1.71 -5.09 -9.30
C GLN A 796 -0.33 -4.69 -8.80
N GLY A 797 0.02 -5.17 -7.61
CA GLY A 797 1.34 -5.05 -7.02
C GLY A 797 2.04 -6.39 -6.98
N THR A 798 3.30 -6.43 -7.41
CA THR A 798 4.12 -7.63 -7.36
C THR A 798 5.29 -7.43 -6.42
N LEU A 799 5.50 -8.38 -5.50
CA LEU A 799 6.69 -8.49 -4.67
C LEU A 799 7.56 -9.64 -5.12
N ALA A 800 8.85 -9.38 -5.36
CA ALA A 800 9.78 -10.37 -5.88
C ALA A 800 11.15 -10.35 -5.19
N LYS A 801 11.74 -11.53 -4.98
CA LYS A 801 13.14 -11.73 -4.56
C LYS A 801 13.63 -13.13 -4.93
N GLY A 802 14.53 -13.22 -5.90
CA GLY A 802 15.01 -14.51 -6.41
C GLY A 802 13.84 -15.33 -6.98
N SER A 803 13.59 -16.52 -6.41
CA SER A 803 12.47 -17.39 -6.80
C SER A 803 11.15 -17.08 -6.08
N LEU A 804 11.13 -16.14 -5.12
CA LEU A 804 9.92 -15.72 -4.43
C LEU A 804 9.19 -14.68 -5.27
N TYR A 805 7.90 -14.92 -5.53
CA TYR A 805 7.05 -14.07 -6.33
C TYR A 805 5.64 -14.07 -5.74
N TYR A 806 5.13 -12.89 -5.38
CA TYR A 806 3.80 -12.68 -4.84
C TYR A 806 3.11 -11.60 -5.67
N THR A 807 1.93 -11.88 -6.19
CA THR A 807 1.12 -10.88 -6.90
C THR A 807 -0.19 -10.65 -6.15
N PHE A 808 -0.44 -9.38 -5.89
CA PHE A 808 -1.60 -8.86 -5.17
C PHE A 808 -2.44 -8.05 -6.15
N ALA A 809 -3.74 -8.30 -6.18
CA ALA A 809 -4.69 -7.50 -6.93
C ALA A 809 -5.49 -6.61 -5.98
N ALA A 810 -5.74 -5.36 -6.38
CA ALA A 810 -6.64 -4.48 -5.65
C ALA A 810 -8.00 -5.15 -5.43
N TYR A 811 -8.57 -4.93 -4.25
CA TYR A 811 -9.88 -5.43 -3.82
C TYR A 811 -9.96 -6.95 -3.60
N SER A 812 -8.87 -7.69 -3.82
CA SER A 812 -8.83 -9.14 -3.67
C SER A 812 -8.13 -9.60 -2.39
N ASP A 813 -8.65 -10.65 -1.77
CA ASP A 813 -8.02 -11.39 -0.67
C ASP A 813 -7.13 -12.55 -1.17
N LEU A 814 -7.03 -12.74 -2.49
CA LEU A 814 -6.19 -13.78 -3.09
C LEU A 814 -4.79 -13.25 -3.42
N VAL A 815 -3.80 -14.09 -3.15
CA VAL A 815 -2.39 -13.83 -3.46
C VAL A 815 -1.87 -14.93 -4.37
N GLN A 816 -1.42 -14.58 -5.57
CA GLN A 816 -0.79 -15.55 -6.46
C GLN A 816 0.68 -15.74 -6.08
N LYS A 817 1.10 -17.00 -5.93
CA LYS A 817 2.49 -17.39 -5.70
C LYS A 817 3.14 -17.94 -6.96
N GLY A 818 4.38 -17.54 -7.22
CA GLY A 818 5.15 -18.01 -8.37
C GLY A 818 4.79 -17.32 -9.68
N LYS A 819 5.68 -17.44 -10.68
CA LYS A 819 5.55 -16.79 -12.00
C LYS A 819 4.50 -17.47 -12.90
N ASP A 820 4.39 -18.80 -12.79
CA ASP A 820 3.60 -19.67 -13.69
C ASP A 820 2.69 -20.67 -12.93
N GLU A 821 2.58 -20.56 -11.61
CA GLU A 821 1.80 -21.49 -10.80
C GLU A 821 0.37 -20.98 -10.55
N GLU A 822 -0.60 -21.89 -10.63
CA GLU A 822 -1.96 -21.73 -10.07
C GLU A 822 -1.94 -21.95 -8.53
N SER A 823 -0.89 -21.49 -7.84
CA SER A 823 -0.82 -21.59 -6.38
C SER A 823 -1.29 -20.28 -5.77
N TYR A 824 -2.42 -20.33 -5.07
CA TYR A 824 -3.03 -19.17 -4.42
C TYR A 824 -2.99 -19.31 -2.90
N GLU A 825 -2.68 -18.20 -2.24
CA GLU A 825 -2.89 -18.02 -0.81
C GLU A 825 -4.01 -17.03 -0.55
N ARG A 826 -4.54 -17.04 0.67
CA ARG A 826 -5.66 -16.21 1.08
C ARG A 826 -5.28 -15.32 2.25
N MET A 827 -5.61 -14.04 2.14
CA MET A 827 -5.53 -13.04 3.19
C MET A 827 -6.82 -13.01 4.01
N THR A 828 -6.77 -12.51 5.23
CA THR A 828 -7.96 -12.38 6.09
C THR A 828 -8.90 -11.28 5.61
N LYS A 829 -8.35 -10.23 5.00
CA LYS A 829 -9.07 -9.16 4.31
C LYS A 829 -8.48 -8.89 2.93
N ALA A 830 -9.27 -8.26 2.09
CA ALA A 830 -8.83 -7.87 0.75
C ALA A 830 -7.79 -6.76 0.78
N ALA A 831 -6.88 -6.77 -0.20
CA ALA A 831 -6.00 -5.64 -0.47
C ALA A 831 -6.83 -4.41 -0.88
N ARG A 832 -6.39 -3.22 -0.45
CA ARG A 832 -7.09 -1.95 -0.74
C ARG A 832 -6.25 -1.09 -1.67
N LEU A 833 -6.91 -0.38 -2.59
CA LEU A 833 -6.26 0.61 -3.44
C LEU A 833 -6.78 1.99 -3.04
N GLU A 834 -5.91 2.82 -2.46
CA GLU A 834 -6.24 4.16 -2.00
C GLU A 834 -5.15 5.12 -2.46
N ASN A 835 -5.53 6.26 -3.03
CA ASN A 835 -4.57 7.28 -3.51
C ASN A 835 -3.51 6.69 -4.45
N GLY A 836 -3.91 5.75 -5.33
CA GLY A 836 -3.01 5.02 -6.24
C GLY A 836 -2.03 4.06 -5.55
N THR A 837 -2.14 3.87 -4.24
CA THR A 837 -1.26 3.02 -3.43
C THR A 837 -1.99 1.74 -3.03
N LEU A 838 -1.38 0.58 -3.31
CA LEU A 838 -1.91 -0.71 -2.88
C LEU A 838 -1.50 -0.99 -1.43
N TYR A 839 -2.47 -1.42 -0.62
CA TYR A 839 -2.34 -1.73 0.79
C TYR A 839 -2.69 -3.19 1.07
N LEU A 840 -1.95 -3.83 1.98
CA LEU A 840 -2.21 -5.19 2.45
C LEU A 840 -2.66 -5.18 3.90
N PRO A 841 -3.52 -6.13 4.31
CA PRO A 841 -3.86 -6.29 5.72
C PRO A 841 -2.62 -6.66 6.53
N GLU A 842 -2.51 -6.05 7.71
CA GLU A 842 -1.34 -6.17 8.59
C GLU A 842 -1.01 -7.63 8.97
N ASP A 843 -2.01 -8.44 9.27
CA ASP A 843 -1.80 -9.83 9.66
C ASP A 843 -1.14 -10.67 8.56
N TYR A 844 -1.42 -10.37 7.30
CA TYR A 844 -0.72 -10.96 6.16
C TYR A 844 0.72 -10.45 6.06
N THR A 845 0.96 -9.15 6.23
CA THR A 845 2.33 -8.62 6.17
C THR A 845 3.19 -9.12 7.33
N LEU A 846 2.62 -9.28 8.52
CA LEU A 846 3.27 -9.88 9.67
C LEU A 846 3.61 -11.36 9.40
N SER A 847 2.64 -12.15 8.95
CA SER A 847 2.85 -13.58 8.74
C SER A 847 3.76 -13.90 7.54
N ALA A 848 3.64 -13.18 6.43
CA ALA A 848 4.39 -13.43 5.20
C ALA A 848 5.76 -12.75 5.18
N PHE A 849 5.89 -11.57 5.81
CA PHE A 849 7.08 -10.71 5.69
C PHE A 849 7.69 -10.28 7.02
N SER A 850 7.07 -10.60 8.17
CA SER A 850 7.49 -10.16 9.51
C SER A 850 7.55 -8.63 9.63
N VAL A 851 6.55 -7.95 9.04
CA VAL A 851 6.38 -6.50 9.07
C VAL A 851 4.98 -6.16 9.55
N GLU A 852 4.90 -5.37 10.62
CA GLU A 852 3.65 -4.92 11.25
C GLU A 852 3.39 -3.44 10.91
N ALA A 853 2.13 -3.05 11.02
CA ALA A 853 1.67 -1.66 10.98
C ALA A 853 1.28 -1.25 12.41
N GLN A 854 1.47 0.02 12.73
CA GLN A 854 0.84 0.64 13.90
C GLN A 854 0.23 1.97 13.49
N TYR A 855 -1.09 2.09 13.59
CA TYR A 855 -1.80 3.34 13.32
C TYR A 855 -1.62 4.29 14.50
N LEU A 856 -1.30 5.55 14.21
CA LEU A 856 -1.08 6.57 15.23
C LEU A 856 -2.38 7.31 15.53
N SER A 857 -2.75 7.34 16.80
CA SER A 857 -4.01 7.90 17.30
C SER A 857 -4.18 9.38 16.95
N ALA A 858 -5.39 9.76 16.53
CA ALA A 858 -5.78 11.11 16.11
C ALA A 858 -4.92 11.70 14.95
N THR A 859 -4.31 10.84 14.14
CA THR A 859 -3.59 11.22 12.92
C THR A 859 -4.06 10.40 11.73
N SER A 860 -3.72 10.83 10.52
CA SER A 860 -3.90 10.04 9.29
C SER A 860 -2.68 9.17 8.97
N TYR A 861 -1.77 8.93 9.93
CA TYR A 861 -0.46 8.33 9.68
C TYR A 861 -0.22 7.07 10.50
N GLY A 862 0.42 6.07 9.90
CA GLY A 862 0.88 4.87 10.55
C GLY A 862 2.40 4.76 10.50
N VAL A 863 2.96 3.86 11.31
CA VAL A 863 4.40 3.56 11.33
C VAL A 863 4.65 2.06 11.18
N VAL A 864 5.78 1.73 10.56
CA VAL A 864 6.21 0.35 10.39
C VAL A 864 6.75 -0.18 11.71
N VAL A 865 6.27 -1.35 12.14
CA VAL A 865 6.77 -2.03 13.32
C VAL A 865 7.67 -3.20 12.91
N ARG A 866 8.92 -3.14 13.40
CA ARG A 866 9.90 -4.23 13.36
C ARG A 866 10.24 -4.63 14.79
N GLU A 867 10.51 -5.92 15.01
CA GLU A 867 10.78 -6.47 16.34
C GLU A 867 11.88 -5.72 17.09
N ASP A 868 12.98 -5.37 16.40
CA ASP A 868 14.10 -4.66 16.99
C ASP A 868 13.78 -3.22 17.42
N LEU A 869 12.97 -2.50 16.64
CA LEU A 869 12.50 -1.15 16.98
C LEU A 869 11.42 -1.17 18.06
N SER A 870 10.55 -2.19 18.02
CA SER A 870 9.46 -2.39 18.98
C SER A 870 9.99 -2.59 20.41
N LEU A 871 11.05 -3.39 20.58
CA LEU A 871 11.66 -3.61 21.89
C LEU A 871 12.26 -2.32 22.49
N LEU A 872 12.83 -1.46 21.65
CA LEU A 872 13.36 -0.15 22.08
C LEU A 872 12.23 0.81 22.47
N ALA A 873 11.12 0.77 21.74
CA ALA A 873 9.95 1.56 22.06
C ALA A 873 9.31 1.15 23.40
N ASP A 874 9.32 -0.14 23.75
CA ASP A 874 8.87 -0.62 25.07
C ASP A 874 9.74 -0.09 26.21
N GLU A 875 11.07 -0.08 26.01
CA GLU A 875 11.99 0.47 27.00
C GLU A 875 11.75 1.98 27.19
N LEU A 876 11.56 2.73 26.11
CA LEU A 876 11.27 4.16 26.17
C LEU A 876 9.91 4.44 26.82
N CYS A 877 8.86 3.72 26.45
CA CYS A 877 7.53 3.86 27.06
C CYS A 877 7.58 3.56 28.57
N SER A 878 8.32 2.53 28.98
CA SER A 878 8.52 2.21 30.40
C SER A 878 9.15 3.37 31.17
N ARG A 879 10.02 4.16 30.53
CA ARG A 879 10.60 5.37 31.13
C ARG A 879 9.58 6.52 31.21
N PHE A 880 8.71 6.68 30.22
CA PHE A 880 7.60 7.64 30.31
C PHE A 880 6.64 7.31 31.46
N LEU A 881 6.31 6.03 31.65
CA LEU A 881 5.40 5.62 32.73
C LEU A 881 6.04 5.66 34.13
N ALA A 882 7.37 5.61 34.21
CA ALA A 882 8.11 5.65 35.48
C ALA A 882 8.42 7.08 35.98
N ALA A 883 8.26 8.09 35.13
CA ALA A 883 8.50 9.51 35.43
C ALA A 883 7.26 10.16 36.06
#